data_AF-A0A5C3MA47-F1
#
_entry.id   AF-A0A5C3MA47-F1
#
_cell.length_a   1.000
_cell.length_b   1.000
_cell.length_c   1.000
_cell.angle_alpha   90.00
_cell.angle_beta   90.00
_cell.angle_gamma   90.00
#
_symmetry.space_group_name_H-M   'P 1'
#
loop_
_entity.id
_entity.type
_entity.pdbx_description
1 polymer ?
#
loop_
_entity_poly.entity_id
_entity_poly.type
_entity_poly.pdbx_seq_one_letter_code
_entity_poly.pdbx_strand_id
1 'polypeptide(L)'
;MEQSPLSPIPHPSLSRDLQSLDSEPLLLHSLHETHSSVLSLAANEKYIFSGSQNKDISVWDKATFKLTHTLRGHSGSVLALEYAKEKEWLFSSSGDSTVRIWSTVTLEPVYVIDPYLEICSGDLFSLVWSSSLQTIFVGCQNTSLQWFDFRQGLPRTGSNPSIVDEASSASGTCTPSGAATLRKAHKFFDSYPQYERKPADIYANNGISGRGSPDSDRSSNVPTPRGYLGIPAENVIDSAHYGYVYCMAILERSNGVLLATGSGDETVKVWDCNSEAPTLVHEFVCNHGAVLALVARGDTIYAGCQDGYVKVLDLETKTLVRTIIVQEGVDIISMSMMGTDLYTCSANGWVKCWSASFDCTASWQAHDGIVLSSIIAKRNGPESGQCLVTGGNDDHIKVWEVTPPKLHIHDTQDPETPREESAKSCLGTGSTSDTMAYALSKFVSIPSVSFNPSHREDCRQAAIWLKKCLGQLGAHTALLPTGEGNNPLVLGTFKGSINDRPKPRILFYGHYDIISAPAKGWTSDPFKLTGRNGYLYGRGVTDNKGPIMAVACAAAELLSRRALEVDLVFLVEGEEECGSTGFDEAVKKHKDQIGHIDAILVSNSTWIAEDQPCITYGLRGVVHCALKISSDLPDLHSGIEGGGVVEPMSDMVQLLSKLTDSHRHVQIPGFYDHVRRETDQEKQIYSLLSDITHRPAASLASRWREPSLTIHNIEISGPKNATVIPGTVRAQVSLRIVPDQDLDTIVKSLCDYLKISFNSFQSPNRLQVNVEHTADWWLGSLDDCWFKALESAVREEWGVEPLRIREGGSIPSVPFLEKEFGCHALHLPMGQSSDQAHLPDERISLVNLNKGKAVIERFLLKAADKNMTS
;
A
#
# COMPACT_ATOMS: atom_id res chain seq x y z
N MET A 1 -17.40 13.90 -46.80
CA MET A 1 -18.34 12.82 -46.44
C MET A 1 -18.27 12.65 -44.93
N GLU A 2 -19.42 12.37 -44.33
CA GLU A 2 -19.76 12.52 -42.91
C GLU A 2 -18.71 12.00 -41.92
N GLN A 3 -18.45 12.82 -40.89
CA GLN A 3 -17.65 12.45 -39.73
C GLN A 3 -18.43 11.42 -38.89
N SER A 4 -17.95 10.18 -38.87
CA SER A 4 -18.27 9.22 -37.81
C SER A 4 -17.66 9.72 -36.49
N PRO A 5 -18.39 9.74 -35.36
CA PRO A 5 -17.84 10.20 -34.11
C PRO A 5 -16.73 9.25 -33.65
N LEU A 6 -15.62 9.85 -33.21
CA LEU A 6 -14.52 9.18 -32.53
C LEU A 6 -15.10 8.31 -31.40
N SER A 7 -14.80 7.01 -31.45
CA SER A 7 -14.93 6.12 -30.31
C SER A 7 -14.23 6.75 -29.10
N PRO A 8 -14.88 6.83 -27.92
CA PRO A 8 -14.25 7.43 -26.75
C PRO A 8 -13.00 6.63 -26.39
N ILE A 9 -11.92 7.37 -26.12
CA ILE A 9 -10.72 6.88 -25.46
C ILE A 9 -11.19 6.11 -24.21
N PRO A 10 -10.77 4.85 -23.96
CA PRO A 10 -11.12 4.17 -22.73
C PRO A 10 -10.60 4.98 -21.55
N HIS A 11 -11.50 5.35 -20.64
CA HIS A 11 -11.21 6.11 -19.42
C HIS A 11 -10.13 5.39 -18.59
N PRO A 12 -9.21 6.12 -17.94
CA PRO A 12 -8.19 5.53 -17.07
C PRO A 12 -8.77 5.14 -15.69
N SER A 13 -9.91 4.44 -15.67
CA SER A 13 -10.40 3.82 -14.43
C SER A 13 -9.56 2.57 -14.14
N LEU A 14 -8.75 2.63 -13.07
CA LEU A 14 -8.02 1.47 -12.53
C LEU A 14 -8.92 0.57 -11.65
N SER A 15 -10.22 0.84 -11.60
CA SER A 15 -11.22 0.00 -10.94
C SER A 15 -11.89 -0.85 -12.02
N ARG A 16 -11.81 -2.18 -11.92
CA ARG A 16 -12.57 -3.04 -12.82
C ARG A 16 -14.06 -2.85 -12.52
N ASP A 17 -14.84 -2.44 -13.51
CA ASP A 17 -16.30 -2.49 -13.42
C ASP A 17 -16.76 -3.94 -13.23
N LEU A 18 -17.84 -4.11 -12.46
CA LEU A 18 -18.42 -5.38 -12.02
C LEU A 18 -18.34 -6.49 -13.08
N GLN A 19 -17.49 -7.48 -12.84
CA GLN A 19 -17.66 -8.84 -13.36
C GLN A 19 -18.19 -9.74 -12.23
N SER A 20 -19.41 -9.53 -11.73
CA SER A 20 -20.08 -10.60 -10.99
C SER A 20 -21.60 -10.51 -11.07
N LEU A 21 -22.21 -11.67 -11.23
CA LEU A 21 -23.63 -11.95 -10.96
C LEU A 21 -23.78 -12.33 -9.47
N ASP A 22 -23.17 -11.59 -8.55
CA ASP A 22 -23.42 -11.79 -7.12
C ASP A 22 -24.53 -10.85 -6.65
N SER A 23 -25.52 -11.44 -5.98
CA SER A 23 -26.81 -10.85 -5.63
C SER A 23 -26.69 -9.65 -4.70
N GLU A 24 -27.49 -8.61 -4.95
CA GLU A 24 -27.70 -7.47 -4.04
C GLU A 24 -27.92 -7.94 -2.59
N PRO A 25 -27.36 -7.25 -1.58
CA PRO A 25 -27.53 -7.63 -0.18
C PRO A 25 -29.00 -7.60 0.23
N LEU A 26 -29.41 -8.56 1.05
CA LEU A 26 -30.80 -8.68 1.48
C LEU A 26 -31.19 -7.50 2.38
N LEU A 27 -32.24 -6.76 2.00
CA LEU A 27 -32.87 -5.77 2.88
C LEU A 27 -33.64 -6.50 3.99
N LEU A 28 -33.12 -6.45 5.22
CA LEU A 28 -33.74 -7.08 6.39
C LEU A 28 -34.93 -6.28 6.91
N HIS A 29 -34.79 -4.96 6.96
CA HIS A 29 -35.82 -4.08 7.48
C HIS A 29 -35.71 -2.65 6.96
N SER A 30 -36.84 -1.94 6.93
CA SER A 30 -36.89 -0.52 6.66
C SER A 30 -37.70 0.17 7.76
N LEU A 31 -37.05 1.10 8.47
CA LEU A 31 -37.65 1.95 9.50
C LEU A 31 -38.01 3.28 8.85
N HIS A 32 -39.12 3.87 9.26
CA HIS A 32 -39.62 5.11 8.68
C HIS A 32 -39.64 6.23 9.73
N GLU A 33 -38.90 7.30 9.47
CA GLU A 33 -38.80 8.52 10.27
C GLU A 33 -39.68 9.58 9.62
N THR A 34 -40.83 9.91 10.21
CA THR A 34 -41.86 10.70 9.51
C THR A 34 -41.39 12.11 9.11
N HIS A 35 -41.31 12.39 7.80
CA HIS A 35 -40.98 13.69 7.22
C HIS A 35 -39.69 14.30 7.80
N SER A 36 -38.62 13.51 7.87
CA SER A 36 -37.31 13.95 8.37
C SER A 36 -36.16 13.18 7.74
N SER A 37 -35.13 13.92 7.33
CA SER A 37 -33.84 13.34 6.96
C SER A 37 -33.14 12.72 8.18
N VAL A 38 -32.56 11.53 7.98
CA VAL A 38 -31.72 10.86 8.96
C VAL A 38 -30.27 11.25 8.71
N LEU A 39 -29.76 12.17 9.53
CA LEU A 39 -28.46 12.81 9.33
C LEU A 39 -27.31 12.00 9.95
N SER A 40 -27.58 11.27 11.03
CA SER A 40 -26.58 10.53 11.78
C SER A 40 -27.13 9.24 12.37
N LEU A 41 -26.28 8.23 12.50
CA LEU A 41 -26.60 6.93 13.05
C LEU A 41 -25.55 6.50 14.07
N ALA A 42 -26.00 5.83 15.12
CA ALA A 42 -25.15 5.06 16.03
C ALA A 42 -25.88 3.81 16.48
N ALA A 43 -25.17 2.79 16.97
CA ALA A 43 -25.80 1.58 17.49
C ALA A 43 -25.03 1.03 18.68
N ASN A 44 -25.76 0.43 19.62
CA ASN A 44 -25.20 -0.41 20.66
C ASN A 44 -25.70 -1.86 20.50
N GLU A 45 -25.51 -2.69 21.52
CA GLU A 45 -25.95 -4.08 21.47
C GLU A 45 -27.49 -4.20 21.35
N LYS A 46 -28.27 -3.27 21.92
CA LYS A 46 -29.74 -3.34 21.99
C LYS A 46 -30.48 -2.43 21.01
N TYR A 47 -29.95 -1.24 20.72
CA TYR A 47 -30.66 -0.18 20.00
C TYR A 47 -29.87 0.33 18.80
N ILE A 48 -30.61 0.79 17.79
CA ILE A 48 -30.14 1.72 16.75
C ILE A 48 -30.65 3.11 17.14
N PHE A 49 -29.79 4.11 17.04
CA PHE A 49 -30.10 5.52 17.30
C PHE A 49 -30.02 6.28 15.98
N SER A 50 -31.07 7.05 15.65
CA SER A 50 -31.08 7.94 14.49
C SER A 50 -31.23 9.39 14.90
N GLY A 51 -30.27 10.23 14.52
CA GLY A 51 -30.31 11.67 14.68
C GLY A 51 -30.99 12.32 13.48
N SER A 52 -32.04 13.09 13.73
CA SER A 52 -32.90 13.65 12.68
C SER A 52 -32.67 15.15 12.47
N GLN A 53 -33.02 15.62 11.27
CA GLN A 53 -33.16 17.05 10.98
C GLN A 53 -34.26 17.71 11.84
N ASN A 54 -35.20 16.92 12.36
CA ASN A 54 -36.27 17.36 13.25
C ASN A 54 -35.86 17.49 14.73
N LYS A 55 -34.55 17.47 15.03
CA LYS A 55 -33.92 17.77 16.35
C LYS A 55 -34.05 16.65 17.39
N ASP A 56 -34.79 15.61 17.06
CA ASP A 56 -35.03 14.46 17.93
C ASP A 56 -34.04 13.34 17.58
N ILE A 57 -33.75 12.48 18.57
CA ILE A 57 -33.04 11.20 18.36
C ILE A 57 -34.03 10.07 18.58
N SER A 58 -34.28 9.26 17.56
CA SER A 58 -35.17 8.10 17.64
C SER A 58 -34.39 6.86 18.07
N VAL A 59 -34.97 6.08 19.00
CA VAL A 59 -34.36 4.87 19.58
C VAL A 59 -35.12 3.63 19.15
N TRP A 60 -34.53 2.85 18.26
CA TRP A 60 -35.13 1.67 17.65
C TRP A 60 -34.58 0.40 18.30
N ASP A 61 -35.46 -0.49 18.76
CA ASP A 61 -35.03 -1.79 19.31
C ASP A 61 -34.55 -2.71 18.19
N LYS A 62 -33.33 -3.24 18.30
CA LYS A 62 -32.71 -4.08 17.25
C LYS A 62 -33.35 -5.46 17.10
N ALA A 63 -34.07 -5.94 18.11
CA ALA A 63 -34.71 -7.24 18.06
C ALA A 63 -36.09 -7.16 17.37
N THR A 64 -36.83 -6.10 17.62
CA THR A 64 -38.20 -5.90 17.13
C THR A 64 -38.32 -4.88 16.01
N PHE A 65 -37.28 -4.08 15.78
CA PHE A 65 -37.25 -2.94 14.86
C PHE A 65 -38.35 -1.91 15.11
N LYS A 66 -38.85 -1.83 16.34
CA LYS A 66 -39.86 -0.85 16.75
C LYS A 66 -39.21 0.36 17.39
N LEU A 67 -39.78 1.53 17.12
CA LEU A 67 -39.47 2.75 17.87
C LEU A 67 -39.87 2.53 19.33
N THR A 68 -38.90 2.67 20.24
CA THR A 68 -39.12 2.49 21.67
C THR A 68 -39.18 3.81 22.41
N HIS A 69 -38.28 4.73 22.08
CA HIS A 69 -38.14 6.02 22.75
C HIS A 69 -37.74 7.10 21.73
N THR A 70 -37.99 8.36 22.11
CA THR A 70 -37.52 9.54 21.39
C THR A 70 -36.80 10.45 22.39
N LEU A 71 -35.50 10.66 22.20
CA LEU A 71 -34.71 11.54 23.05
C LEU A 71 -34.90 12.98 22.55
N ARG A 72 -35.51 13.82 23.41
CA ARG A 72 -35.83 15.22 23.10
C ARG A 72 -34.94 16.14 23.93
N GLY A 73 -34.30 17.11 23.30
CA GLY A 73 -33.49 18.09 24.00
C GLY A 73 -32.80 19.11 23.11
N HIS A 74 -32.34 18.70 21.93
CA HIS A 74 -31.74 19.63 20.98
C HIS A 74 -32.78 20.59 20.40
N SER A 75 -32.32 21.79 20.05
CA SER A 75 -33.12 22.83 19.41
C SER A 75 -32.79 23.03 17.92
N GLY A 76 -31.76 22.33 17.42
CA GLY A 76 -31.31 22.26 16.03
C GLY A 76 -31.14 20.80 15.57
N SER A 77 -30.82 20.62 14.28
CA SER A 77 -30.63 19.30 13.65
C SER A 77 -29.56 18.49 14.37
N VAL A 78 -29.75 17.18 14.53
CA VAL A 78 -28.74 16.30 15.14
C VAL A 78 -27.77 15.82 14.06
N LEU A 79 -26.55 16.36 14.06
CA LEU A 79 -25.61 16.25 12.94
C LEU A 79 -24.67 15.04 13.06
N ALA A 80 -24.25 14.68 14.28
CA ALA A 80 -23.46 13.48 14.51
C ALA A 80 -23.89 12.76 15.79
N LEU A 81 -23.73 11.43 15.77
CA LEU A 81 -23.93 10.55 16.92
C LEU A 81 -22.67 9.70 17.10
N GLU A 82 -22.24 9.54 18.36
CA GLU A 82 -21.06 8.74 18.70
C GLU A 82 -21.34 7.92 19.98
N TYR A 83 -21.06 6.61 19.95
CA TYR A 83 -21.35 5.71 21.06
C TYR A 83 -20.10 5.33 21.85
N ALA A 84 -20.06 5.70 23.13
CA ALA A 84 -19.03 5.28 24.08
C ALA A 84 -19.48 4.03 24.86
N LYS A 85 -19.02 2.86 24.39
CA LYS A 85 -19.44 1.54 24.90
C LYS A 85 -19.17 1.34 26.38
N GLU A 86 -18.01 1.76 26.86
CA GLU A 86 -17.56 1.55 28.24
C GLU A 86 -18.29 2.42 29.27
N LYS A 87 -18.88 3.54 28.82
CA LYS A 87 -19.72 4.42 29.66
C LYS A 87 -21.21 4.17 29.46
N GLU A 88 -21.56 3.40 28.44
CA GLU A 88 -22.93 3.27 27.94
C GLU A 88 -23.55 4.64 27.62
N TRP A 89 -22.73 5.54 27.05
CA TRP A 89 -23.13 6.90 26.68
C TRP A 89 -23.30 7.04 25.17
N LEU A 90 -24.30 7.81 24.77
CA LEU A 90 -24.46 8.31 23.42
C LEU A 90 -24.17 9.81 23.44
N PHE A 91 -23.20 10.25 22.64
CA PHE A 91 -22.95 11.65 22.36
C PHE A 91 -23.76 12.07 21.13
N SER A 92 -24.32 13.28 21.16
CA SER A 92 -25.00 13.88 20.02
C SER A 92 -24.58 15.34 19.84
N SER A 93 -24.12 15.69 18.64
CA SER A 93 -23.84 17.08 18.26
C SER A 93 -24.98 17.64 17.42
N SER A 94 -25.13 18.97 17.43
CA SER A 94 -26.29 19.59 16.80
C SER A 94 -25.99 21.00 16.28
N GLY A 95 -26.83 21.45 15.34
CA GLY A 95 -26.86 22.83 14.86
C GLY A 95 -27.38 23.86 15.86
N ASP A 96 -27.64 23.44 17.11
CA ASP A 96 -27.82 24.34 18.26
C ASP A 96 -26.53 24.65 19.01
N SER A 97 -25.38 24.29 18.42
CA SER A 97 -24.05 24.52 18.99
C SER A 97 -23.80 23.83 20.33
N THR A 98 -24.49 22.72 20.62
CA THR A 98 -24.26 21.94 21.85
C THR A 98 -23.95 20.48 21.55
N VAL A 99 -23.19 19.83 22.44
CA VAL A 99 -23.07 18.37 22.49
C VAL A 99 -23.85 17.85 23.68
N ARG A 100 -24.72 16.86 23.50
CA ARG A 100 -25.47 16.22 24.59
C ARG A 100 -24.99 14.80 24.83
N ILE A 101 -25.02 14.38 26.08
CA ILE A 101 -24.69 13.03 26.52
C ILE A 101 -25.96 12.37 27.03
N TRP A 102 -26.28 11.19 26.53
CA TRP A 102 -27.45 10.40 26.92
C TRP A 102 -27.01 9.07 27.50
N SER A 103 -27.70 8.59 28.54
CA SER A 103 -27.51 7.22 29.01
C SER A 103 -28.22 6.27 28.05
N THR A 104 -27.51 5.30 27.50
CA THR A 104 -28.12 4.26 26.64
C THR A 104 -28.86 3.17 27.43
N VAL A 105 -28.76 3.20 28.77
CA VAL A 105 -29.46 2.29 29.69
C VAL A 105 -30.79 2.91 30.14
N THR A 106 -30.75 4.13 30.69
CA THR A 106 -31.96 4.80 31.19
C THR A 106 -32.69 5.61 30.12
N LEU A 107 -32.03 5.92 29.00
CA LEU A 107 -32.54 6.77 27.91
C LEU A 107 -32.88 8.20 28.39
N GLU A 108 -32.12 8.68 29.38
CA GLU A 108 -32.23 10.02 29.95
C GLU A 108 -30.97 10.86 29.65
N PRO A 109 -31.09 12.19 29.56
CA PRO A 109 -29.94 13.08 29.41
C PRO A 109 -29.06 13.06 30.66
N VAL A 110 -27.76 12.98 30.43
CA VAL A 110 -26.73 12.99 31.47
C VAL A 110 -26.13 14.38 31.59
N TYR A 111 -25.51 14.90 30.52
CA TYR A 111 -24.85 16.20 30.50
C TYR A 111 -25.12 16.94 29.20
N VAL A 112 -24.95 18.26 29.24
CA VAL A 112 -24.80 19.11 28.05
C VAL A 112 -23.39 19.68 28.10
N ILE A 113 -22.67 19.61 26.98
CA ILE A 113 -21.37 20.23 26.79
C ILE A 113 -21.57 21.44 25.89
N ASP A 114 -21.17 22.58 26.42
CA ASP A 114 -21.11 23.88 25.75
C ASP A 114 -19.70 24.05 25.16
N PRO A 115 -19.55 24.12 23.83
CA PRO A 115 -18.28 24.40 23.17
C PRO A 115 -17.71 25.75 23.60
N TYR A 116 -16.40 25.92 23.46
CA TYR A 116 -15.78 27.21 23.71
C TYR A 116 -16.36 28.26 22.76
N LEU A 117 -16.61 29.45 23.29
CA LEU A 117 -17.31 30.54 22.59
C LEU A 117 -18.72 30.14 22.11
N GLU A 118 -19.47 29.31 22.85
CA GLU A 118 -20.90 28.90 22.69
C GLU A 118 -21.64 29.31 21.40
N ILE A 119 -21.76 30.62 21.12
CA ILE A 119 -22.52 31.20 19.99
C ILE A 119 -21.71 31.27 18.68
N CYS A 120 -20.39 31.25 18.73
CA CYS A 120 -19.48 31.41 17.60
C CYS A 120 -19.00 30.07 17.00
N SER A 121 -19.27 28.93 17.66
CA SER A 121 -18.85 27.61 17.14
C SER A 121 -19.68 27.15 15.93
N GLY A 122 -20.93 27.64 15.82
CA GLY A 122 -21.85 27.30 14.73
C GLY A 122 -22.32 25.84 14.80
N ASP A 123 -22.56 25.23 13.65
CA ASP A 123 -22.91 23.83 13.54
C ASP A 123 -21.74 22.91 13.94
N LEU A 124 -22.06 21.85 14.69
CA LEU A 124 -21.09 20.86 15.16
C LEU A 124 -21.18 19.60 14.29
N PHE A 125 -20.38 19.54 13.22
CA PHE A 125 -20.54 18.55 12.15
C PHE A 125 -20.06 17.14 12.51
N SER A 126 -19.03 17.01 13.34
CA SER A 126 -18.40 15.71 13.60
C SER A 126 -18.04 15.52 15.07
N LEU A 127 -18.14 14.26 15.52
CA LEU A 127 -17.78 13.79 16.85
C LEU A 127 -16.96 12.52 16.74
N VAL A 128 -15.96 12.35 17.61
CA VAL A 128 -15.29 11.06 17.78
C VAL A 128 -14.83 10.87 19.22
N TRP A 129 -15.08 9.69 19.79
CA TRP A 129 -14.76 9.35 21.17
C TRP A 129 -13.48 8.52 21.25
N SER A 130 -12.56 8.92 22.13
CA SER A 130 -11.40 8.11 22.51
C SER A 130 -11.65 7.43 23.84
N SER A 131 -11.77 6.09 23.83
CA SER A 131 -11.90 5.33 25.07
C SER A 131 -10.58 5.32 25.86
N SER A 132 -9.44 5.20 25.17
CA SER A 132 -8.12 5.25 25.81
C SER A 132 -7.83 6.60 26.49
N LEU A 133 -8.17 7.73 25.86
CA LEU A 133 -7.97 9.06 26.44
C LEU A 133 -9.13 9.51 27.33
N GLN A 134 -10.30 8.87 27.25
CA GLN A 134 -11.54 9.33 27.86
C GLN A 134 -11.88 10.77 27.43
N THR A 135 -11.74 11.05 26.13
CA THR A 135 -11.87 12.39 25.54
C THR A 135 -12.81 12.34 24.35
N ILE A 136 -13.72 13.32 24.26
CA ILE A 136 -14.54 13.57 23.07
C ILE A 136 -13.93 14.71 22.25
N PHE A 137 -13.76 14.51 20.94
CA PHE A 137 -13.33 15.54 20.00
C PHE A 137 -14.53 16.05 19.19
N VAL A 138 -14.53 17.35 18.88
CA VAL A 138 -15.63 18.04 18.20
C VAL A 138 -15.07 18.86 17.03
N GLY A 139 -15.59 18.61 15.83
CA GLY A 139 -15.30 19.38 14.63
C GLY A 139 -16.37 20.43 14.37
N CYS A 140 -15.97 21.70 14.28
CA CYS A 140 -16.89 22.84 14.28
C CYS A 140 -16.99 23.55 12.92
N GLN A 141 -18.11 24.25 12.68
CA GLN A 141 -18.32 25.11 11.52
C GLN A 141 -17.39 26.32 11.51
N ASN A 142 -16.98 26.84 12.67
CA ASN A 142 -15.99 27.91 12.78
C ASN A 142 -14.54 27.47 12.51
N THR A 143 -14.36 26.28 11.91
CA THR A 143 -13.08 25.66 11.54
C THR A 143 -12.17 25.25 12.70
N SER A 144 -12.68 25.33 13.94
CA SER A 144 -11.96 24.88 15.13
C SER A 144 -12.08 23.37 15.35
N LEU A 145 -11.04 22.80 15.97
CA LEU A 145 -11.05 21.49 16.60
C LEU A 145 -11.07 21.69 18.12
N GLN A 146 -12.08 21.14 18.79
CA GLN A 146 -12.26 21.27 20.24
C GLN A 146 -12.32 19.91 20.92
N TRP A 147 -11.97 19.83 22.21
CA TRP A 147 -12.05 18.57 22.95
C TRP A 147 -12.39 18.73 24.44
N PHE A 148 -13.04 17.70 25.01
CA PHE A 148 -13.31 17.64 26.44
C PHE A 148 -12.77 16.34 27.04
N ASP A 149 -11.85 16.48 28.00
CA ASP A 149 -11.22 15.35 28.72
C ASP A 149 -11.98 15.07 30.03
N PHE A 150 -12.57 13.88 30.13
CA PHE A 150 -13.36 13.48 31.30
C PHE A 150 -12.51 13.06 32.51
N ARG A 151 -11.19 12.97 32.38
CA ARG A 151 -10.26 12.63 33.48
C ARG A 151 -9.94 13.83 34.35
N GLN A 152 -10.05 15.05 33.82
CA GLN A 152 -9.67 16.29 34.53
C GLN A 152 -10.69 16.72 35.61
N GLY A 153 -11.72 15.91 35.86
CA GLY A 153 -12.66 16.04 36.98
C GLY A 153 -13.92 16.82 36.62
N LEU A 154 -15.09 16.22 36.83
CA LEU A 154 -16.38 16.92 36.77
C LEU A 154 -16.45 17.94 37.92
N PRO A 155 -16.84 19.21 37.68
CA PRO A 155 -16.99 20.19 38.76
C PRO A 155 -17.89 19.64 39.86
N ARG A 156 -17.42 19.70 41.12
CA ARG A 156 -18.22 19.27 42.27
C ARG A 156 -19.47 20.15 42.34
N THR A 157 -20.64 19.52 42.24
CA THR A 157 -21.94 20.17 42.42
C THR A 157 -21.99 20.83 43.80
N GLY A 158 -21.91 22.16 43.85
CA GLY A 158 -22.11 22.91 45.10
C GLY A 158 -21.38 24.25 45.19
N SER A 159 -21.73 25.23 44.35
CA SER A 159 -21.68 26.65 44.74
C SER A 159 -22.45 27.49 43.73
N ASN A 160 -23.43 28.26 44.23
CA ASN A 160 -24.21 29.24 43.47
C ASN A 160 -23.32 30.21 42.68
N PRO A 161 -23.75 30.71 41.51
CA PRO A 161 -23.00 31.71 40.76
C PRO A 161 -23.11 33.07 41.48
N SER A 162 -22.15 33.38 42.35
CA SER A 162 -21.95 34.73 42.85
C SER A 162 -21.00 35.47 41.91
N ILE A 163 -21.55 36.53 41.32
CA ILE A 163 -20.92 37.78 40.84
C ILE A 163 -19.44 37.88 41.21
N VAL A 164 -18.57 38.01 40.21
CA VAL A 164 -17.21 38.52 40.40
C VAL A 164 -16.86 39.51 39.29
N ASP A 165 -16.25 40.60 39.74
CA ASP A 165 -16.10 41.91 39.14
C ASP A 165 -15.09 42.03 37.99
N GLU A 166 -15.27 43.12 37.25
CA GLU A 166 -14.32 43.76 36.34
C GLU A 166 -12.93 44.01 36.99
N ALA A 167 -11.84 43.69 36.28
CA ALA A 167 -10.77 44.62 35.87
C ALA A 167 -9.50 43.89 35.39
N SER A 168 -9.12 44.10 34.12
CA SER A 168 -7.87 44.79 33.69
C SER A 168 -7.40 44.35 32.29
N SER A 169 -7.86 45.09 31.29
CA SER A 169 -7.25 45.46 29.99
C SER A 169 -6.00 44.74 29.46
N ALA A 170 -6.07 44.24 28.21
CA ALA A 170 -5.36 44.86 27.07
C ALA A 170 -5.83 44.33 25.68
N SER A 171 -6.37 45.24 24.87
CA SER A 171 -6.22 45.37 23.41
C SER A 171 -6.77 44.29 22.45
N GLY A 172 -7.91 44.61 21.82
CA GLY A 172 -8.31 44.03 20.52
C GLY A 172 -9.82 44.15 20.23
N THR A 173 -10.27 45.35 19.86
CA THR A 173 -11.59 45.72 19.30
C THR A 173 -12.64 44.62 19.11
N CYS A 174 -13.65 44.58 19.98
CA CYS A 174 -15.00 44.14 19.64
C CYS A 174 -15.99 45.17 20.20
N THR A 175 -16.83 45.72 19.32
CA THR A 175 -17.91 46.64 19.67
C THR A 175 -19.02 45.91 20.42
N PRO A 176 -19.49 46.40 21.59
CA PRO A 176 -20.61 45.81 22.30
C PRO A 176 -21.93 46.39 21.77
N SER A 177 -22.91 45.53 21.51
CA SER A 177 -24.31 45.95 21.55
C SER A 177 -25.11 44.89 22.29
N GLY A 178 -25.36 45.17 23.57
CA GLY A 178 -26.34 44.45 24.36
C GLY A 178 -27.75 44.87 23.96
N ALA A 179 -28.60 43.89 23.68
CA ALA A 179 -30.02 43.88 23.97
C ALA A 179 -30.54 42.47 23.71
N ALA A 180 -31.14 41.88 24.73
CA ALA A 180 -31.87 40.63 24.66
C ALA A 180 -32.82 40.62 23.46
N THR A 181 -32.49 39.84 22.43
CA THR A 181 -33.44 39.25 21.48
C THR A 181 -32.85 37.95 20.97
N LEU A 182 -33.61 36.87 21.13
CA LEU A 182 -33.37 35.57 20.51
C LEU A 182 -33.05 35.77 19.02
N ARG A 183 -31.82 35.50 18.60
CA ARG A 183 -31.53 35.06 17.23
C ARG A 183 -31.19 33.58 17.28
N LYS A 184 -32.25 32.76 17.15
CA LYS A 184 -32.10 31.42 16.58
C LYS A 184 -31.43 31.57 15.21
N ALA A 185 -30.39 30.79 14.95
CA ALA A 185 -29.74 30.74 13.66
C ALA A 185 -30.80 30.63 12.54
N HIS A 186 -30.62 31.48 11.54
CA HIS A 186 -31.60 31.82 10.51
C HIS A 186 -31.62 30.73 9.44
N LYS A 187 -32.79 30.48 8.82
CA LYS A 187 -33.05 29.64 7.63
C LYS A 187 -32.22 29.97 6.37
N PHE A 188 -31.21 30.81 6.51
CA PHE A 188 -30.29 31.21 5.44
C PHE A 188 -29.09 30.25 5.32
N PHE A 189 -28.70 29.57 6.40
CA PHE A 189 -27.57 28.61 6.37
C PHE A 189 -27.97 27.17 6.03
N ASP A 190 -29.28 26.87 5.97
CA ASP A 190 -29.81 25.69 5.29
C ASP A 190 -29.92 25.89 3.75
N SER A 191 -29.51 27.06 3.24
CA SER A 191 -29.44 27.32 1.80
C SER A 191 -28.00 27.22 1.31
N TYR A 192 -27.77 26.32 0.35
CA TYR A 192 -26.57 26.25 -0.47
C TYR A 192 -26.15 27.66 -0.94
N PRO A 193 -24.84 28.01 -0.89
CA PRO A 193 -24.37 29.23 -1.50
C PRO A 193 -24.75 29.21 -2.99
N GLN A 194 -25.46 30.25 -3.46
CA GLN A 194 -25.79 30.43 -4.87
C GLN A 194 -24.53 30.78 -5.68
N TYR A 195 -23.76 29.76 -6.05
CA TYR A 195 -22.87 29.77 -7.20
C TYR A 195 -22.87 28.36 -7.80
N GLU A 196 -23.26 28.27 -9.08
CA GLU A 196 -23.35 27.08 -9.95
C GLU A 196 -23.85 25.77 -9.30
N ARG A 197 -25.07 25.33 -9.67
CA ARG A 197 -25.69 24.09 -9.21
C ARG A 197 -24.70 22.93 -9.20
N LYS A 198 -24.43 22.38 -8.01
CA LYS A 198 -23.60 21.19 -7.82
C LYS A 198 -24.44 19.92 -8.04
N PRO A 199 -23.83 18.77 -8.36
CA PRO A 199 -24.55 17.53 -8.65
C PRO A 199 -25.42 17.00 -7.48
N ALA A 200 -25.03 17.27 -6.23
CA ALA A 200 -25.76 16.81 -5.03
C ALA A 200 -27.21 17.35 -4.95
N ASP A 201 -27.46 18.55 -5.47
CA ASP A 201 -28.79 19.19 -5.45
C ASP A 201 -29.83 18.43 -6.28
N ILE A 202 -29.39 17.64 -7.27
CA ILE A 202 -30.26 16.86 -8.16
C ILE A 202 -30.94 15.71 -7.39
N TYR A 203 -30.28 15.20 -6.36
CA TYR A 203 -30.72 14.03 -5.59
C TYR A 203 -31.32 14.41 -4.24
N ALA A 204 -31.33 15.69 -3.90
CA ALA A 204 -31.98 16.19 -2.70
C ALA A 204 -33.50 16.09 -2.83
N ASN A 205 -34.11 15.08 -2.21
CA ASN A 205 -35.56 14.94 -2.15
C ASN A 205 -36.15 15.85 -1.06
N ASN A 206 -35.93 17.15 -1.21
CA ASN A 206 -36.48 18.17 -0.32
C ASN A 206 -37.97 18.34 -0.67
N GLY A 207 -38.80 17.39 -0.24
CA GLY A 207 -40.25 17.54 -0.31
C GLY A 207 -40.64 18.92 0.21
N ILE A 208 -41.45 19.66 -0.57
CA ILE A 208 -41.95 20.98 -0.15
C ILE A 208 -42.68 20.75 1.17
N SER A 209 -42.05 21.13 2.28
CA SER A 209 -42.70 21.17 3.57
C SER A 209 -43.79 22.23 3.47
N GLY A 210 -45.00 21.77 3.13
CA GLY A 210 -46.21 22.52 3.33
C GLY A 210 -46.21 23.03 4.77
N ARG A 211 -46.65 24.27 4.95
CA ARG A 211 -46.91 24.90 6.25
C ARG A 211 -47.93 24.08 7.04
N GLY A 212 -47.52 22.97 7.61
CA GLY A 212 -48.22 22.26 8.67
C GLY A 212 -47.53 22.63 9.96
N SER A 213 -48.18 23.43 10.80
CA SER A 213 -47.78 23.55 12.19
C SER A 213 -48.20 22.27 12.92
N PRO A 214 -47.27 21.59 13.62
CA PRO A 214 -47.62 20.90 14.85
C PRO A 214 -46.65 21.32 15.97
N ASP A 215 -46.37 22.61 16.12
CA ASP A 215 -45.61 23.12 17.27
C ASP A 215 -46.50 23.25 18.54
N SER A 216 -47.81 23.04 18.44
CA SER A 216 -48.74 23.24 19.56
C SER A 216 -48.81 22.09 20.57
N ASP A 217 -48.32 20.88 20.24
CA ASP A 217 -48.36 19.71 21.13
C ASP A 217 -46.97 19.27 21.65
N ARG A 218 -45.89 19.96 21.25
CA ARG A 218 -44.51 19.55 21.57
C ARG A 218 -43.93 20.15 22.86
N SER A 219 -44.72 20.91 23.63
CA SER A 219 -44.22 21.70 24.78
C SER A 219 -44.29 21.01 26.15
N SER A 220 -44.47 19.69 26.23
CA SER A 220 -44.53 18.99 27.53
C SER A 220 -43.42 17.95 27.66
N ASN A 221 -42.49 18.21 28.58
CA ASN A 221 -41.44 17.33 29.12
C ASN A 221 -40.14 17.16 28.30
N VAL A 222 -39.34 18.23 28.17
CA VAL A 222 -37.90 18.08 27.90
C VAL A 222 -37.21 17.67 29.23
N PRO A 223 -36.58 16.50 29.33
CA PRO A 223 -35.94 16.07 30.56
C PRO A 223 -34.73 16.96 30.89
N THR A 224 -34.55 17.30 32.16
CA THR A 224 -33.45 18.16 32.62
C THR A 224 -32.15 17.36 32.72
N PRO A 225 -31.02 17.81 32.13
CA PRO A 225 -29.73 17.15 32.27
C PRO A 225 -29.22 17.22 33.72
N ARG A 226 -28.31 16.31 34.10
CA ARG A 226 -27.69 16.31 35.44
C ARG A 226 -26.72 17.48 35.65
N GLY A 227 -26.19 18.06 34.57
CA GLY A 227 -25.31 19.22 34.63
C GLY A 227 -24.91 19.74 33.24
N TYR A 228 -24.28 20.92 33.24
CA TYR A 228 -23.67 21.57 32.07
C TYR A 228 -22.16 21.56 32.26
N LEU A 229 -21.43 21.31 31.17
CA LEU A 229 -19.98 21.24 31.11
C LEU A 229 -19.51 22.21 30.02
N GLY A 230 -18.47 23.01 30.27
CA GLY A 230 -17.89 23.88 29.25
C GLY A 230 -16.57 23.31 28.74
N ILE A 231 -16.33 23.39 27.42
CA ILE A 231 -14.99 23.16 26.86
C ILE A 231 -14.09 24.33 27.28
N PRO A 232 -12.98 24.07 27.98
CA PRO A 232 -12.10 25.13 28.44
C PRO A 232 -11.30 25.73 27.26
N ALA A 233 -10.87 26.98 27.38
CA ALA A 233 -10.24 27.73 26.30
C ALA A 233 -8.92 27.09 25.81
N GLU A 234 -8.21 26.41 26.71
CA GLU A 234 -6.99 25.66 26.41
C GLU A 234 -7.25 24.40 25.56
N ASN A 235 -8.49 23.93 25.48
CA ASN A 235 -8.86 22.74 24.71
C ASN A 235 -9.45 23.07 23.33
N VAL A 236 -8.86 24.08 22.68
CA VAL A 236 -9.30 24.58 21.39
C VAL A 236 -8.10 24.82 20.51
N ILE A 237 -8.16 24.30 19.28
CA ILE A 237 -7.27 24.71 18.19
C ILE A 237 -8.13 25.54 17.24
N ASP A 238 -7.99 26.86 17.35
CA ASP A 238 -8.58 27.80 16.41
C ASP A 238 -7.99 27.58 15.02
N SER A 239 -8.83 27.65 13.99
CA SER A 239 -8.39 27.45 12.60
C SER A 239 -7.60 26.15 12.39
N ALA A 240 -8.03 25.06 13.05
CA ALA A 240 -7.47 23.73 12.81
C ALA A 240 -7.51 23.38 11.31
N HIS A 241 -8.55 23.87 10.63
CA HIS A 241 -8.69 23.87 9.18
C HIS A 241 -9.03 25.26 8.62
N TYR A 242 -8.92 25.42 7.30
CA TYR A 242 -9.40 26.61 6.56
C TYR A 242 -10.81 26.41 5.96
N GLY A 243 -11.47 25.32 6.34
CA GLY A 243 -12.85 24.99 6.01
C GLY A 243 -13.54 24.29 7.19
N TYR A 244 -14.82 23.97 7.03
CA TYR A 244 -15.59 23.28 8.06
C TYR A 244 -15.02 21.87 8.30
N VAL A 245 -14.97 21.43 9.56
CA VAL A 245 -14.47 20.10 9.93
C VAL A 245 -15.62 19.08 9.83
N TYR A 246 -15.83 18.54 8.64
CA TYR A 246 -17.00 17.70 8.33
C TYR A 246 -16.93 16.30 8.92
N CYS A 247 -15.74 15.72 9.02
CA CYS A 247 -15.59 14.32 9.43
C CYS A 247 -14.30 14.09 10.21
N MET A 248 -14.31 13.07 11.07
CA MET A 248 -13.16 12.67 11.87
C MET A 248 -13.09 11.15 12.01
N ALA A 249 -11.89 10.63 12.21
CA ALA A 249 -11.66 9.22 12.52
C ALA A 249 -10.55 9.08 13.55
N ILE A 250 -10.72 8.18 14.52
CA ILE A 250 -9.71 7.88 15.53
C ILE A 250 -8.91 6.63 15.17
N LEU A 251 -7.61 6.65 15.43
CA LEU A 251 -6.71 5.54 15.22
C LEU A 251 -5.99 5.21 16.54
N GLU A 252 -6.47 4.17 17.22
CA GLU A 252 -5.81 3.66 18.42
C GLU A 252 -4.63 2.75 18.04
N ARG A 253 -3.42 3.13 18.48
CA ARG A 253 -2.18 2.38 18.27
C ARG A 253 -1.63 1.91 19.61
N SER A 254 -0.76 0.90 19.59
CA SER A 254 -0.06 0.43 20.79
C SER A 254 0.80 1.52 21.46
N ASN A 255 1.20 2.55 20.71
CA ASN A 255 2.02 3.66 21.17
C ASN A 255 1.26 4.98 21.33
N GLY A 256 -0.09 4.97 21.27
CA GLY A 256 -0.88 6.18 21.47
C GLY A 256 -2.11 6.33 20.57
N VAL A 257 -2.69 7.53 20.57
CA VAL A 257 -3.89 7.86 19.78
C VAL A 257 -3.57 8.91 18.74
N LEU A 258 -3.93 8.62 17.49
CA LEU A 258 -3.98 9.62 16.43
C LEU A 258 -5.44 9.97 16.09
N LEU A 259 -5.65 11.23 15.75
CA LEU A 259 -6.91 11.76 15.24
C LEU A 259 -6.72 12.21 13.79
N ALA A 260 -7.57 11.75 12.88
CA ALA A 260 -7.65 12.26 11.52
C ALA A 260 -8.88 13.16 11.39
N THR A 261 -8.72 14.34 10.77
CA THR A 261 -9.80 15.31 10.54
C THR A 261 -9.87 15.66 9.05
N GLY A 262 -11.07 15.67 8.50
CA GLY A 262 -11.37 15.95 7.09
C GLY A 262 -12.23 17.20 6.97
N SER A 263 -11.91 18.04 5.97
CA SER A 263 -12.43 19.41 5.92
C SER A 263 -12.81 19.88 4.52
N GLY A 264 -13.59 20.97 4.49
CA GLY A 264 -13.91 21.74 3.29
C GLY A 264 -12.72 22.44 2.62
N ASP A 265 -11.55 22.46 3.24
CA ASP A 265 -10.30 22.93 2.63
C ASP A 265 -9.58 21.86 1.78
N GLU A 266 -10.25 20.75 1.49
CA GLU A 266 -9.75 19.61 0.69
C GLU A 266 -8.61 18.83 1.33
N THR A 267 -8.40 19.00 2.64
CA THR A 267 -7.31 18.34 3.36
C THR A 267 -7.79 17.28 4.35
N VAL A 268 -6.92 16.30 4.59
CA VAL A 268 -6.96 15.43 5.77
C VAL A 268 -5.78 15.77 6.65
N LYS A 269 -6.03 16.25 7.87
CA LYS A 269 -4.98 16.53 8.87
C LYS A 269 -4.93 15.42 9.90
N VAL A 270 -3.71 15.08 10.32
CA VAL A 270 -3.45 14.01 11.29
C VAL A 270 -2.81 14.62 12.52
N TRP A 271 -3.41 14.39 13.68
CA TRP A 271 -3.03 14.96 14.95
C TRP A 271 -2.58 13.86 15.91
N ASP A 272 -1.48 14.08 16.61
CA ASP A 272 -1.05 13.26 17.75
C ASP A 272 -1.72 13.78 19.02
N CYS A 273 -2.53 12.92 19.65
CA CYS A 273 -3.33 13.24 20.83
C CYS A 273 -2.73 12.69 22.14
N ASN A 274 -1.46 12.27 22.13
CA ASN A 274 -0.81 11.73 23.34
C ASN A 274 -0.34 12.82 24.31
N SER A 275 -0.14 14.04 23.83
CA SER A 275 0.12 15.23 24.63
C SER A 275 -1.17 15.82 25.22
N GLU A 276 -1.04 16.76 26.15
CA GLU A 276 -2.19 17.47 26.76
C GLU A 276 -3.08 18.17 25.71
N ALA A 277 -2.49 18.63 24.61
CA ALA A 277 -3.19 19.17 23.44
C ALA A 277 -2.81 18.40 22.16
N PRO A 278 -3.74 18.21 21.21
CA PRO A 278 -3.43 17.61 19.91
C PRO A 278 -2.36 18.40 19.13
N THR A 279 -1.39 17.71 18.56
CA THR A 279 -0.33 18.33 17.75
C THR A 279 -0.36 17.84 16.32
N LEU A 280 -0.26 18.74 15.34
CA LEU A 280 -0.32 18.37 13.92
C LEU A 280 0.92 17.57 13.52
N VAL A 281 0.73 16.36 13.00
CA VAL A 281 1.78 15.44 12.56
C VAL A 281 1.98 15.51 11.05
N HIS A 282 0.87 15.58 10.30
CA HIS A 282 0.89 15.58 8.85
C HIS A 282 -0.41 16.11 8.25
N GLU A 283 -0.33 16.55 6.99
CA GLU A 283 -1.44 17.06 6.20
C GLU A 283 -1.39 16.42 4.80
N PHE A 284 -2.49 15.80 4.40
CA PHE A 284 -2.70 15.28 3.06
C PHE A 284 -3.63 16.20 2.28
N VAL A 285 -3.29 16.49 1.02
CA VAL A 285 -4.14 17.24 0.11
C VAL A 285 -4.85 16.28 -0.84
N CYS A 286 -6.19 16.33 -0.88
CA CYS A 286 -6.99 15.40 -1.68
C CYS A 286 -7.25 15.90 -3.11
N ASN A 287 -7.25 17.23 -3.34
CA ASN A 287 -7.45 17.90 -4.65
C ASN A 287 -8.76 17.53 -5.38
N HIS A 288 -9.80 17.09 -4.66
CA HIS A 288 -11.09 16.68 -5.23
C HIS A 288 -12.24 17.26 -4.38
N GLY A 289 -12.14 18.54 -4.01
CA GLY A 289 -13.13 19.20 -3.17
C GLY A 289 -13.12 18.72 -1.71
N ALA A 290 -14.19 19.09 -0.98
CA ALA A 290 -14.28 18.86 0.46
C ALA A 290 -14.15 17.38 0.82
N VAL A 291 -13.48 17.07 1.93
CA VAL A 291 -13.48 15.72 2.52
C VAL A 291 -14.70 15.60 3.43
N LEU A 292 -15.67 14.79 3.02
CA LEU A 292 -17.00 14.70 3.65
C LEU A 292 -17.14 13.45 4.54
N ALA A 293 -16.38 12.40 4.27
CA ALA A 293 -16.39 11.18 5.06
C ALA A 293 -14.97 10.67 5.31
N LEU A 294 -14.72 10.14 6.51
CA LEU A 294 -13.46 9.51 6.88
C LEU A 294 -13.71 8.20 7.60
N VAL A 295 -12.97 7.16 7.21
CA VAL A 295 -12.82 5.93 7.99
C VAL A 295 -11.36 5.52 8.04
N ALA A 296 -10.94 4.89 9.12
CA ALA A 296 -9.56 4.45 9.31
C ALA A 296 -9.49 2.94 9.56
N ARG A 297 -8.43 2.31 9.05
CA ARG A 297 -8.10 0.89 9.29
C ARG A 297 -6.60 0.74 9.43
N GLY A 298 -6.13 0.42 10.64
CA GLY A 298 -4.69 0.33 10.91
C GLY A 298 -4.01 1.69 10.66
N ASP A 299 -3.04 1.73 9.76
CA ASP A 299 -2.33 2.96 9.37
C ASP A 299 -2.84 3.56 8.06
N THR A 300 -4.00 3.10 7.57
CA THR A 300 -4.62 3.58 6.33
C THR A 300 -5.87 4.39 6.64
N ILE A 301 -5.96 5.57 6.06
CA ILE A 301 -7.14 6.44 6.08
C ILE A 301 -7.81 6.40 4.72
N TYR A 302 -9.13 6.32 4.71
CA TYR A 302 -9.96 6.42 3.51
C TYR A 302 -10.74 7.73 3.63
N ALA A 303 -10.50 8.65 2.70
CA ALA A 303 -11.11 9.97 2.66
C ALA A 303 -12.07 10.06 1.49
N GLY A 304 -13.36 10.09 1.78
CA GLY A 304 -14.43 10.28 0.82
C GLY A 304 -14.56 11.76 0.50
N CYS A 305 -14.28 12.09 -0.75
CA CYS A 305 -14.26 13.45 -1.25
C CYS A 305 -15.58 13.81 -1.93
N GLN A 306 -15.79 15.12 -2.04
CA GLN A 306 -16.66 15.70 -3.05
C GLN A 306 -16.28 15.15 -4.44
N ASP A 307 -17.21 15.15 -5.40
CA ASP A 307 -16.96 14.69 -6.78
C ASP A 307 -16.77 13.16 -6.96
N GLY A 308 -16.96 12.37 -5.89
CA GLY A 308 -17.12 10.91 -5.98
C GLY A 308 -15.84 10.08 -5.97
N TYR A 309 -14.79 10.66 -5.38
CA TYR A 309 -13.50 10.02 -5.20
C TYR A 309 -13.29 9.58 -3.76
N VAL A 310 -12.60 8.47 -3.55
CA VAL A 310 -12.06 8.09 -2.24
C VAL A 310 -10.54 8.06 -2.31
N LYS A 311 -9.87 8.85 -1.49
CA LYS A 311 -8.41 8.85 -1.34
C LYS A 311 -8.02 7.86 -0.26
N VAL A 312 -7.14 6.93 -0.62
CA VAL A 312 -6.55 5.96 0.29
C VAL A 312 -5.19 6.50 0.68
N LEU A 313 -5.02 6.87 1.94
CA LEU A 313 -3.84 7.56 2.47
C LEU A 313 -3.13 6.65 3.45
N ASP A 314 -1.82 6.52 3.33
CA ASP A 314 -1.02 5.73 4.27
C ASP A 314 -0.25 6.65 5.23
N LEU A 315 -0.50 6.46 6.52
CA LEU A 315 0.08 7.26 7.59
C LEU A 315 1.55 6.95 7.85
N GLU A 316 1.99 5.73 7.56
CA GLU A 316 3.37 5.32 7.86
C GLU A 316 4.35 6.01 6.90
N THR A 317 4.02 5.94 5.62
CA THR A 317 4.79 6.51 4.51
C THR A 317 4.44 7.95 4.19
N LYS A 318 3.31 8.44 4.70
CA LYS A 318 2.79 9.79 4.47
C LYS A 318 2.56 10.09 2.98
N THR A 319 2.02 9.12 2.24
CA THR A 319 1.71 9.30 0.81
C THR A 319 0.28 8.86 0.48
N LEU A 320 -0.25 9.41 -0.61
CA LEU A 320 -1.43 8.87 -1.29
C LEU A 320 -1.10 7.48 -1.86
N VAL A 321 -1.85 6.47 -1.45
CA VAL A 321 -1.75 5.10 -1.95
C VAL A 321 -2.51 4.94 -3.26
N ARG A 322 -3.79 5.33 -3.24
CA ARG A 322 -4.71 5.12 -4.36
C ARG A 322 -5.84 6.15 -4.34
N THR A 323 -6.39 6.42 -5.51
CA THR A 323 -7.69 7.07 -5.65
C THR A 323 -8.68 6.06 -6.21
N ILE A 324 -9.76 5.78 -5.47
CA ILE A 324 -10.89 4.98 -5.95
C ILE A 324 -11.87 5.96 -6.58
N ILE A 325 -12.24 5.72 -7.83
CA ILE A 325 -13.31 6.47 -8.50
C ILE A 325 -14.60 5.68 -8.26
N VAL A 326 -15.44 6.14 -7.35
CA VAL A 326 -16.71 5.47 -7.02
C VAL A 326 -17.74 5.81 -8.09
N GLN A 327 -17.88 7.11 -8.37
CA GLN A 327 -18.71 7.65 -9.44
C GLN A 327 -18.39 9.14 -9.63
N GLU A 328 -17.78 9.51 -10.76
CA GLU A 328 -17.43 10.91 -11.05
C GLU A 328 -18.66 11.84 -10.95
N GLY A 329 -18.49 13.00 -10.33
CA GLY A 329 -19.57 13.98 -10.16
C GLY A 329 -20.59 13.63 -9.09
N VAL A 330 -20.39 12.60 -8.26
CA VAL A 330 -21.35 12.24 -7.20
C VAL A 330 -20.66 12.13 -5.84
N ASP A 331 -20.92 13.09 -4.98
CA ASP A 331 -20.29 13.23 -3.66
C ASP A 331 -20.39 11.94 -2.80
N ILE A 332 -19.28 11.60 -2.13
CA ILE A 332 -19.24 10.53 -1.13
C ILE A 332 -19.59 11.12 0.23
N ILE A 333 -20.77 10.78 0.75
CA ILE A 333 -21.35 11.44 1.91
C ILE A 333 -21.05 10.69 3.20
N SER A 334 -21.04 9.35 3.14
CA SER A 334 -20.75 8.51 4.30
C SER A 334 -19.97 7.29 3.88
N MET A 335 -19.17 6.76 4.82
CA MET A 335 -18.43 5.52 4.62
C MET A 335 -18.46 4.68 5.88
N SER A 336 -18.39 3.37 5.71
CA SER A 336 -18.34 2.38 6.79
C SER A 336 -17.31 1.30 6.45
N MET A 337 -16.62 0.77 7.46
CA MET A 337 -15.62 -0.29 7.29
C MET A 337 -16.08 -1.56 8.00
N MET A 338 -16.10 -2.69 7.31
CA MET A 338 -16.36 -4.01 7.89
C MET A 338 -15.22 -4.96 7.56
N GLY A 339 -14.39 -5.28 8.56
CA GLY A 339 -13.18 -6.07 8.33
C GLY A 339 -12.26 -5.36 7.36
N THR A 340 -12.09 -5.92 6.17
CA THR A 340 -11.28 -5.32 5.10
C THR A 340 -12.09 -4.54 4.06
N ASP A 341 -13.41 -4.66 4.08
CA ASP A 341 -14.27 -4.16 3.01
C ASP A 341 -14.79 -2.76 3.36
N LEU A 342 -14.70 -1.86 2.39
CA LEU A 342 -15.14 -0.48 2.47
C LEU A 342 -16.52 -0.34 1.83
N TYR A 343 -17.47 0.24 2.55
CA TYR A 343 -18.77 0.64 2.04
C TYR A 343 -18.77 2.14 1.79
N THR A 344 -19.03 2.54 0.56
CA THR A 344 -19.14 3.96 0.16
C THR A 344 -20.60 4.30 -0.12
N CYS A 345 -21.09 5.37 0.51
CA CYS A 345 -22.45 5.85 0.37
C CYS A 345 -22.46 7.18 -0.38
N SER A 346 -23.14 7.20 -1.52
CA SER A 346 -23.11 8.32 -2.47
C SER A 346 -24.36 9.19 -2.38
N ALA A 347 -24.24 10.44 -2.84
CA ALA A 347 -25.33 11.40 -2.81
C ALA A 347 -26.53 11.02 -3.70
N ASN A 348 -26.38 10.08 -4.62
CA ASN A 348 -27.46 9.61 -5.49
C ASN A 348 -28.21 8.37 -4.94
N GLY A 349 -28.00 8.00 -3.68
CA GLY A 349 -28.70 6.87 -3.07
C GLY A 349 -28.01 5.53 -3.22
N TRP A 350 -26.88 5.47 -3.94
CA TRP A 350 -26.15 4.23 -4.16
C TRP A 350 -25.18 3.91 -3.02
N VAL A 351 -25.08 2.62 -2.74
CA VAL A 351 -24.05 2.05 -1.89
C VAL A 351 -23.21 1.09 -2.72
N LYS A 352 -21.88 1.22 -2.61
CA LYS A 352 -20.92 0.29 -3.21
C LYS A 352 -20.05 -0.32 -2.13
N CYS A 353 -19.77 -1.61 -2.26
CA CYS A 353 -18.82 -2.34 -1.45
C CYS A 353 -17.53 -2.54 -2.24
N TRP A 354 -16.40 -2.29 -1.60
CA TRP A 354 -15.06 -2.39 -2.17
C TRP A 354 -14.24 -3.35 -1.33
N SER A 355 -13.64 -4.34 -1.97
CA SER A 355 -12.76 -5.31 -1.30
C SER A 355 -11.45 -4.67 -0.85
N ALA A 356 -10.64 -5.43 -0.12
CA ALA A 356 -9.26 -5.07 0.22
C ALA A 356 -8.40 -4.69 -1.02
N SER A 357 -8.71 -5.26 -2.18
CA SER A 357 -8.02 -5.00 -3.45
C SER A 357 -8.64 -3.84 -4.26
N PHE A 358 -9.65 -3.17 -3.70
CA PHE A 358 -10.41 -2.08 -4.31
C PHE A 358 -11.25 -2.47 -5.52
N ASP A 359 -11.59 -3.76 -5.63
CA ASP A 359 -12.58 -4.22 -6.58
C ASP A 359 -13.98 -3.93 -6.02
N CYS A 360 -14.88 -3.41 -6.86
CA CYS A 360 -16.27 -3.24 -6.47
C CYS A 360 -16.94 -4.62 -6.42
N THR A 361 -17.24 -5.11 -5.22
CA THR A 361 -17.80 -6.45 -4.99
C THR A 361 -19.32 -6.46 -4.96
N ALA A 362 -19.94 -5.33 -4.64
CA ALA A 362 -21.38 -5.15 -4.68
C ALA A 362 -21.72 -3.68 -4.96
N SER A 363 -22.83 -3.45 -5.65
CA SER A 363 -23.37 -2.12 -5.93
C SER A 363 -24.89 -2.22 -5.97
N TRP A 364 -25.59 -1.44 -5.15
CA TRP A 364 -27.05 -1.43 -5.13
C TRP A 364 -27.57 -0.04 -4.76
N GLN A 365 -28.80 0.24 -5.18
CA GLN A 365 -29.48 1.47 -4.79
C GLN A 365 -30.11 1.29 -3.40
N ALA A 366 -29.51 1.92 -2.40
CA ALA A 366 -29.99 1.82 -1.03
C ALA A 366 -31.16 2.78 -0.77
N HIS A 367 -31.10 4.02 -1.26
CA HIS A 367 -32.12 5.05 -1.00
C HIS A 367 -32.59 5.73 -2.29
N ASP A 368 -33.78 6.34 -2.25
CA ASP A 368 -34.33 7.14 -3.37
C ASP A 368 -33.78 8.57 -3.39
N GLY A 369 -32.99 8.93 -2.37
CA GLY A 369 -32.26 10.19 -2.25
C GLY A 369 -30.87 9.99 -1.66
N ILE A 370 -30.30 11.03 -1.06
CA ILE A 370 -28.94 11.05 -0.52
C ILE A 370 -28.81 10.04 0.64
N VAL A 371 -27.80 9.17 0.60
CA VAL A 371 -27.41 8.33 1.74
C VAL A 371 -26.53 9.16 2.68
N LEU A 372 -27.12 9.72 3.73
CA LEU A 372 -26.49 10.71 4.60
C LEU A 372 -25.63 10.08 5.70
N SER A 373 -25.97 8.88 6.15
CA SER A 373 -25.23 8.21 7.22
C SER A 373 -25.21 6.69 7.00
N SER A 374 -24.13 6.07 7.46
CA SER A 374 -23.95 4.62 7.45
C SER A 374 -23.17 4.16 8.67
N ILE A 375 -23.54 3.01 9.23
CA ILE A 375 -22.80 2.33 10.30
C ILE A 375 -22.84 0.81 10.13
N ILE A 376 -21.85 0.11 10.69
CA ILE A 376 -21.89 -1.35 10.86
C ILE A 376 -22.40 -1.68 12.28
N ALA A 377 -23.46 -2.48 12.36
CA ALA A 377 -24.04 -2.94 13.62
C ALA A 377 -24.09 -4.47 13.72
N LYS A 378 -23.92 -5.02 14.92
CA LYS A 378 -24.10 -6.46 15.16
C LYS A 378 -25.58 -6.83 15.18
N ARG A 379 -25.95 -7.98 14.64
CA ARG A 379 -27.33 -8.49 14.71
C ARG A 379 -27.58 -9.21 16.04
N ASN A 380 -28.80 -9.06 16.58
CA ASN A 380 -29.24 -9.82 17.76
C ASN A 380 -29.95 -11.11 17.29
N GLY A 381 -29.44 -12.28 17.69
CA GLY A 381 -29.99 -13.59 17.32
C GLY A 381 -28.98 -14.75 17.47
N PRO A 382 -29.43 -16.01 17.32
CA PRO A 382 -28.57 -17.21 17.44
C PRO A 382 -27.53 -17.33 16.31
N GLU A 383 -27.74 -16.67 15.18
CA GLU A 383 -26.76 -16.52 14.09
C GLU A 383 -26.15 -15.11 14.19
N SER A 384 -24.97 -14.99 14.81
CA SER A 384 -24.30 -13.72 15.10
C SER A 384 -23.69 -13.10 13.83
N GLY A 385 -24.52 -12.48 12.99
CA GLY A 385 -24.10 -11.71 11.80
C GLY A 385 -23.86 -10.21 12.07
N GLN A 386 -23.31 -9.51 11.09
CA GLN A 386 -23.25 -8.04 11.05
C GLN A 386 -24.25 -7.50 10.02
N CYS A 387 -24.66 -6.25 10.17
CA CYS A 387 -25.55 -5.56 9.24
C CYS A 387 -25.02 -4.16 8.95
N LEU A 388 -25.23 -3.70 7.73
CA LEU A 388 -25.03 -2.31 7.35
C LEU A 388 -26.35 -1.58 7.58
N VAL A 389 -26.32 -0.49 8.34
CA VAL A 389 -27.48 0.38 8.55
C VAL A 389 -27.23 1.69 7.83
N THR A 390 -28.15 2.09 6.95
CA THR A 390 -28.05 3.34 6.17
C THR A 390 -29.23 4.25 6.48
N GLY A 391 -28.98 5.55 6.57
CA GLY A 391 -29.99 6.59 6.78
C GLY A 391 -29.98 7.56 5.60
N GLY A 392 -31.17 7.91 5.10
CA GLY A 392 -31.33 8.78 3.94
C GLY A 392 -32.12 10.06 4.22
N ASN A 393 -32.15 10.95 3.23
CA ASN A 393 -33.10 12.08 3.19
C ASN A 393 -34.46 11.71 2.60
N ASP A 394 -34.72 10.42 2.41
CA ASP A 394 -35.96 9.85 1.90
C ASP A 394 -36.88 9.35 3.02
N ASP A 395 -36.71 9.84 4.25
CA ASP A 395 -37.46 9.44 5.47
C ASP A 395 -37.19 8.00 5.95
N HIS A 396 -36.22 7.28 5.37
CA HIS A 396 -35.98 5.88 5.70
C HIS A 396 -34.62 5.62 6.38
N ILE A 397 -34.63 4.63 7.25
CA ILE A 397 -33.44 3.89 7.70
C ILE A 397 -33.57 2.48 7.15
N LYS A 398 -32.54 1.97 6.48
CA LYS A 398 -32.54 0.63 5.90
C LYS A 398 -31.46 -0.23 6.52
N VAL A 399 -31.82 -1.47 6.85
CA VAL A 399 -30.94 -2.45 7.50
C VAL A 399 -30.67 -3.56 6.51
N TRP A 400 -29.42 -3.70 6.09
CA TRP A 400 -28.97 -4.63 5.06
C TRP A 400 -28.17 -5.76 5.69
N GLU A 401 -28.47 -6.99 5.27
CA GLU A 401 -27.63 -8.13 5.59
C GLU A 401 -26.33 -8.05 4.80
N VAL A 402 -25.22 -7.96 5.51
CA VAL A 402 -23.89 -7.97 4.92
C VAL A 402 -23.09 -9.10 5.53
N THR A 403 -22.40 -9.85 4.69
CA THR A 403 -21.53 -10.91 5.16
C THR A 403 -20.14 -10.32 5.38
N PRO A 404 -19.48 -10.57 6.53
CA PRO A 404 -18.08 -10.23 6.68
C PRO A 404 -17.28 -10.78 5.48
N PRO A 405 -16.27 -10.05 4.98
CA PRO A 405 -15.43 -10.59 3.93
C PRO A 405 -14.98 -11.98 4.32
N LYS A 406 -15.22 -12.95 3.44
CA LYS A 406 -14.64 -14.28 3.60
C LYS A 406 -13.14 -14.04 3.61
N LEU A 407 -12.51 -14.14 4.79
CA LEU A 407 -11.10 -14.54 4.83
C LEU A 407 -11.01 -15.69 3.85
N HIS A 408 -10.13 -15.63 2.84
CA HIS A 408 -9.90 -16.75 1.95
C HIS A 408 -9.35 -17.93 2.75
N ILE A 409 -10.23 -18.58 3.50
CA ILE A 409 -10.13 -19.90 4.07
C ILE A 409 -11.06 -20.66 3.15
N HIS A 410 -10.46 -21.41 2.23
CA HIS A 410 -11.22 -22.25 1.32
C HIS A 410 -12.15 -23.19 2.10
N ASP A 411 -13.34 -23.37 1.54
CA ASP A 411 -14.28 -24.45 1.83
C ASP A 411 -13.55 -25.75 2.17
N THR A 412 -13.75 -26.21 3.39
CA THR A 412 -13.67 -27.63 3.72
C THR A 412 -15.08 -28.04 4.10
N GLN A 413 -15.74 -28.76 3.20
CA GLN A 413 -16.83 -29.63 3.59
C GLN A 413 -16.22 -30.74 4.46
N ASP A 414 -16.40 -30.65 5.78
CA ASP A 414 -16.68 -31.80 6.62
C ASP A 414 -17.34 -31.32 7.94
N PRO A 415 -18.36 -32.03 8.45
CA PRO A 415 -19.09 -31.62 9.64
C PRO A 415 -18.40 -32.09 10.93
N GLU A 416 -18.72 -31.40 12.03
CA GLU A 416 -18.47 -31.76 13.44
C GLU A 416 -17.10 -31.39 14.06
N THR A 417 -17.00 -30.17 14.60
CA THR A 417 -16.91 -29.84 16.05
C THR A 417 -16.12 -28.55 16.31
N PRO A 418 -16.56 -27.68 17.25
CA PRO A 418 -15.95 -26.37 17.47
C PRO A 418 -14.94 -26.41 18.61
N ARG A 419 -13.75 -25.80 18.42
CA ARG A 419 -12.95 -25.27 19.53
C ARG A 419 -12.23 -23.98 19.13
N GLU A 420 -12.54 -22.95 19.90
CA GLU A 420 -11.81 -21.70 20.04
C GLU A 420 -10.31 -21.98 20.21
N GLU A 421 -9.46 -21.40 19.36
CA GLU A 421 -8.09 -21.09 19.76
C GLU A 421 -7.79 -19.62 19.46
N SER A 422 -7.62 -18.91 20.57
CA SER A 422 -7.14 -17.54 20.72
C SER A 422 -5.78 -17.35 20.07
N ALA A 423 -5.53 -16.09 19.68
CA ALA A 423 -4.24 -15.56 19.24
C ALA A 423 -3.09 -16.00 20.15
N LYS A 424 -2.41 -17.08 19.78
CA LYS A 424 -1.10 -17.44 20.33
C LYS A 424 -0.05 -16.66 19.56
N SER A 425 0.60 -15.76 20.28
CA SER A 425 1.97 -15.28 20.06
C SER A 425 2.82 -16.26 19.22
N CYS A 426 3.51 -15.72 18.21
CA CYS A 426 4.42 -16.43 17.30
C CYS A 426 5.62 -17.12 17.99
N LEU A 427 5.68 -17.10 19.33
CA LEU A 427 6.74 -17.67 20.14
C LEU A 427 6.21 -18.82 21.03
N GLY A 428 5.43 -19.73 20.45
CA GLY A 428 4.87 -20.88 21.15
C GLY A 428 5.11 -22.20 20.40
N THR A 429 6.14 -22.93 20.82
CA THR A 429 6.33 -24.40 20.66
C THR A 429 6.31 -25.06 19.27
N GLY A 430 6.18 -24.32 18.16
CA GLY A 430 6.40 -24.85 16.80
C GLY A 430 7.90 -25.00 16.47
N SER A 431 8.26 -25.92 15.56
CA SER A 431 9.62 -25.99 15.03
C SER A 431 9.91 -24.71 14.24
N THR A 432 11.14 -24.16 14.30
CA THR A 432 11.47 -22.94 13.53
C THR A 432 11.37 -23.13 12.01
N SER A 433 11.39 -24.37 11.53
CA SER A 433 11.05 -24.69 10.13
C SER A 433 9.59 -24.37 9.79
N ASP A 434 8.67 -24.56 10.74
CA ASP A 434 7.24 -24.24 10.58
C ASP A 434 7.03 -22.73 10.48
N THR A 435 7.78 -21.93 11.25
CA THR A 435 7.74 -20.46 11.19
C THR A 435 8.18 -19.94 9.82
N MET A 436 9.29 -20.46 9.28
CA MET A 436 9.81 -20.05 7.98
C MET A 436 8.84 -20.39 6.85
N ALA A 437 8.31 -21.62 6.84
CA ALA A 437 7.33 -22.06 5.83
C ALA A 437 6.02 -21.26 5.92
N TYR A 438 5.53 -21.00 7.13
CA TYR A 438 4.34 -20.18 7.34
C TYR A 438 4.54 -18.74 6.86
N ALA A 439 5.63 -18.09 7.26
CA ALA A 439 5.94 -16.73 6.85
C ALA A 439 6.11 -16.64 5.32
N LEU A 440 6.84 -17.59 4.72
CA LEU A 440 6.97 -17.68 3.26
C LEU A 440 5.60 -17.86 2.58
N SER A 441 4.70 -18.67 3.13
CA SER A 441 3.35 -18.84 2.57
C SER A 441 2.56 -17.53 2.54
N LYS A 442 2.69 -16.70 3.57
CA LYS A 442 2.08 -15.38 3.63
C LYS A 442 2.76 -14.40 2.68
N PHE A 443 4.07 -14.46 2.56
CA PHE A 443 4.81 -13.59 1.67
C PHE A 443 4.49 -13.85 0.18
N VAL A 444 4.43 -15.13 -0.20
CA VAL A 444 4.05 -15.59 -1.56
C VAL A 444 2.60 -15.23 -1.88
N SER A 445 1.71 -15.19 -0.88
CA SER A 445 0.31 -14.82 -1.11
C SER A 445 0.08 -13.37 -1.53
N ILE A 446 1.11 -12.52 -1.42
CA ILE A 446 1.04 -11.12 -1.87
C ILE A 446 1.58 -11.04 -3.30
N PRO A 447 0.76 -10.72 -4.32
CA PRO A 447 1.18 -10.66 -5.72
C PRO A 447 1.90 -9.34 -6.03
N SER A 448 3.08 -9.15 -5.45
CA SER A 448 3.93 -7.94 -5.57
C SER A 448 4.58 -7.77 -6.95
N VAL A 449 3.76 -7.63 -8.00
CA VAL A 449 4.22 -7.52 -9.39
C VAL A 449 4.59 -6.07 -9.74
N SER A 450 5.86 -5.72 -9.66
CA SER A 450 6.35 -4.33 -9.81
C SER A 450 6.12 -3.72 -11.20
N PHE A 451 6.31 -4.50 -12.28
CA PHE A 451 6.12 -4.01 -13.65
C PHE A 451 4.67 -3.56 -13.97
N ASN A 452 3.68 -4.04 -13.23
CA ASN A 452 2.27 -3.74 -13.50
C ASN A 452 1.71 -2.72 -12.48
N PRO A 453 1.33 -1.50 -12.91
CA PRO A 453 0.78 -0.47 -12.02
C PRO A 453 -0.45 -0.91 -11.21
N SER A 454 -1.22 -1.91 -11.65
CA SER A 454 -2.37 -2.43 -10.89
C SER A 454 -1.97 -3.11 -9.59
N HIS A 455 -0.73 -3.59 -9.49
CA HIS A 455 -0.17 -4.30 -8.32
C HIS A 455 0.68 -3.40 -7.42
N ARG A 456 0.67 -2.07 -7.63
CA ARG A 456 1.44 -1.13 -6.79
C ARG A 456 1.10 -1.27 -5.30
N GLU A 457 -0.17 -1.49 -4.96
CA GLU A 457 -0.54 -1.73 -3.57
C GLU A 457 -0.07 -3.08 -3.06
N ASP A 458 -0.09 -4.13 -3.89
CA ASP A 458 0.43 -5.44 -3.49
C ASP A 458 1.94 -5.35 -3.21
N CYS A 459 2.70 -4.62 -4.02
CA CYS A 459 4.11 -4.33 -3.74
C CYS A 459 4.28 -3.57 -2.43
N ARG A 460 3.45 -2.55 -2.18
CA ARG A 460 3.48 -1.80 -0.93
C ARG A 460 3.13 -2.65 0.29
N GLN A 461 2.10 -3.49 0.17
CA GLN A 461 1.70 -4.43 1.21
C GLN A 461 2.78 -5.49 1.44
N ALA A 462 3.49 -5.93 0.39
CA ALA A 462 4.65 -6.82 0.53
C ALA A 462 5.77 -6.14 1.33
N ALA A 463 6.07 -4.86 1.07
CA ALA A 463 7.06 -4.09 1.83
C ALA A 463 6.65 -3.92 3.31
N ILE A 464 5.40 -3.52 3.57
CA ILE A 464 4.84 -3.35 4.92
C ILE A 464 4.81 -4.69 5.66
N TRP A 465 4.40 -5.77 4.99
CA TRP A 465 4.37 -7.10 5.55
C TRP A 465 5.78 -7.58 5.90
N LEU A 466 6.76 -7.40 4.99
CA LEU A 466 8.14 -7.78 5.22
C LEU A 466 8.74 -6.99 6.38
N LYS A 467 8.52 -5.68 6.44
CA LYS A 467 8.90 -4.83 7.58
C LYS A 467 8.33 -5.40 8.89
N LYS A 468 7.02 -5.67 8.94
CA LYS A 468 6.36 -6.23 10.14
C LYS A 468 6.92 -7.61 10.51
N CYS A 469 7.15 -8.47 9.51
CA CYS A 469 7.70 -9.81 9.71
C CYS A 469 9.12 -9.75 10.28
N LEU A 470 10.00 -8.94 9.69
CA LEU A 470 11.36 -8.72 10.21
C LEU A 470 11.34 -8.15 11.63
N GLY A 471 10.42 -7.22 11.92
CA GLY A 471 10.22 -6.66 13.26
C GLY A 471 9.78 -7.72 14.29
N GLN A 472 8.84 -8.60 13.93
CA GLN A 472 8.41 -9.72 14.77
C GLN A 472 9.52 -10.74 15.00
N LEU A 473 10.43 -10.91 14.03
CA LEU A 473 11.61 -11.76 14.15
C LEU A 473 12.73 -11.13 15.00
N GLY A 474 12.60 -9.85 15.39
CA GLY A 474 13.52 -9.17 16.31
C GLY A 474 14.41 -8.09 15.67
N ALA A 475 14.16 -7.70 14.42
CA ALA A 475 14.87 -6.60 13.78
C ALA A 475 14.29 -5.22 14.15
N HIS A 476 15.13 -4.19 14.12
CA HIS A 476 14.66 -2.81 14.03
C HIS A 476 14.40 -2.45 12.57
N THR A 477 13.19 -2.01 12.24
CA THR A 477 12.76 -1.92 10.84
C THR A 477 12.22 -0.55 10.45
N ALA A 478 12.48 -0.12 9.21
CA ALA A 478 11.95 1.09 8.61
C ALA A 478 11.65 0.87 7.11
N LEU A 479 10.77 1.69 6.54
CA LEU A 479 10.60 1.82 5.10
C LEU A 479 11.34 3.08 4.63
N LEU A 480 12.17 2.95 3.60
CA LEU A 480 12.90 4.06 2.99
C LEU A 480 12.25 4.42 1.65
N PRO A 481 11.82 5.68 1.44
CA PRO A 481 11.18 6.09 0.20
C PRO A 481 12.19 6.16 -0.97
N THR A 482 11.78 5.67 -2.15
CA THR A 482 12.59 5.58 -3.38
C THR A 482 12.17 6.59 -4.46
N GLY A 483 11.19 7.45 -4.17
CA GLY A 483 10.65 8.44 -5.12
C GLY A 483 9.13 8.31 -5.26
N GLU A 484 8.50 9.27 -5.95
CA GLU A 484 7.07 9.19 -6.23
C GLU A 484 6.77 8.04 -7.20
N GLY A 485 5.83 7.17 -6.82
CA GLY A 485 5.36 6.07 -7.66
C GLY A 485 6.18 4.78 -7.61
N ASN A 486 7.35 4.79 -6.96
CA ASN A 486 8.22 3.63 -6.76
C ASN A 486 7.92 2.93 -5.42
N ASN A 487 8.25 1.65 -5.35
CA ASN A 487 8.11 0.82 -4.16
C ASN A 487 9.25 1.11 -3.16
N PRO A 488 8.96 1.21 -1.85
CA PRO A 488 9.94 1.59 -0.84
C PRO A 488 10.96 0.48 -0.57
N LEU A 489 12.16 0.84 -0.09
CA LEU A 489 13.11 -0.14 0.44
C LEU A 489 12.70 -0.56 1.85
N VAL A 490 12.78 -1.85 2.16
CA VAL A 490 12.65 -2.37 3.53
C VAL A 490 14.03 -2.42 4.15
N LEU A 491 14.27 -1.57 5.15
CA LEU A 491 15.46 -1.59 5.99
C LEU A 491 15.14 -2.37 7.27
N GLY A 492 15.91 -3.40 7.59
CA GLY A 492 15.81 -4.14 8.85
C GLY A 492 17.18 -4.35 9.45
N THR A 493 17.37 -4.17 10.76
CA THR A 493 18.65 -4.45 11.43
C THR A 493 18.43 -5.40 12.61
N PHE A 494 18.95 -6.62 12.50
CA PHE A 494 19.11 -7.53 13.63
C PHE A 494 20.40 -7.15 14.35
N LYS A 495 20.28 -6.60 15.56
CA LYS A 495 21.46 -6.25 16.37
C LYS A 495 21.97 -7.50 17.08
N GLY A 496 23.26 -7.76 16.97
CA GLY A 496 23.90 -8.83 17.72
C GLY A 496 23.88 -8.57 19.24
N SER A 497 24.17 -9.58 20.04
CA SER A 497 24.23 -9.52 21.51
C SER A 497 25.13 -8.40 22.02
N ILE A 498 24.69 -7.67 23.06
CA ILE A 498 25.40 -6.50 23.59
C ILE A 498 26.68 -6.95 24.32
N ASN A 499 27.82 -6.71 23.69
CA ASN A 499 29.16 -7.01 24.21
C ASN A 499 30.05 -5.76 23.99
N ASP A 500 31.11 -5.56 24.79
CA ASP A 500 32.03 -4.40 24.68
C ASP A 500 32.93 -4.40 23.41
N ARG A 501 32.64 -5.25 22.43
CA ARG A 501 33.46 -5.43 21.23
C ARG A 501 32.78 -4.82 20.00
N PRO A 502 33.53 -4.19 19.08
CA PRO A 502 33.00 -3.80 17.78
C PRO A 502 32.56 -5.05 17.02
N LYS A 503 31.39 -4.99 16.40
CA LYS A 503 30.76 -6.11 15.68
C LYS A 503 30.88 -5.89 14.19
N PRO A 504 31.17 -6.93 13.40
CA PRO A 504 31.00 -6.87 11.97
C PRO A 504 29.54 -6.60 11.61
N ARG A 505 29.34 -5.80 10.57
CA ARG A 505 28.03 -5.41 10.07
C ARG A 505 27.87 -5.88 8.63
N ILE A 506 27.02 -6.88 8.45
CA ILE A 506 26.82 -7.54 7.15
C ILE A 506 25.51 -7.05 6.56
N LEU A 507 25.53 -6.57 5.32
CA LEU A 507 24.32 -6.19 4.59
C LEU A 507 23.80 -7.39 3.82
N PHE A 508 22.56 -7.79 4.05
CA PHE A 508 21.85 -8.71 3.17
C PHE A 508 20.99 -7.92 2.17
N TYR A 509 21.23 -8.16 0.88
CA TYR A 509 20.45 -7.61 -0.21
C TYR A 509 19.50 -8.66 -0.81
N GLY A 510 18.27 -8.24 -1.12
CA GLY A 510 17.27 -9.01 -1.86
C GLY A 510 16.16 -8.12 -2.41
N HIS A 511 15.13 -8.73 -3.02
CA HIS A 511 13.97 -8.00 -3.53
C HIS A 511 12.65 -8.73 -3.24
N TYR A 512 11.58 -7.97 -2.99
CA TYR A 512 10.26 -8.52 -2.67
C TYR A 512 9.28 -8.47 -3.83
N ASP A 513 9.59 -7.71 -4.89
CA ASP A 513 8.82 -7.73 -6.12
C ASP A 513 9.09 -9.00 -6.93
N ILE A 514 8.13 -9.36 -7.76
CA ILE A 514 8.12 -10.60 -8.55
C ILE A 514 7.66 -10.29 -9.98
N ILE A 515 8.09 -11.09 -10.95
CA ILE A 515 7.47 -11.05 -12.27
C ILE A 515 6.03 -11.59 -12.27
N SER A 516 5.23 -11.17 -13.26
CA SER A 516 3.86 -11.65 -13.46
C SER A 516 3.78 -13.18 -13.56
N ALA A 517 2.71 -13.75 -13.00
CA ALA A 517 2.38 -15.17 -13.18
C ALA A 517 1.42 -15.34 -14.38
N PRO A 518 1.80 -16.07 -15.44
CA PRO A 518 0.90 -16.30 -16.58
C PRO A 518 -0.31 -17.17 -16.18
N ALA A 519 -1.47 -16.93 -16.79
CA ALA A 519 -2.70 -17.66 -16.49
C ALA A 519 -2.68 -19.16 -16.89
N LYS A 520 -1.68 -19.59 -17.68
CA LYS A 520 -1.51 -20.98 -18.14
C LYS A 520 -0.12 -21.47 -17.75
N GLY A 521 -0.01 -22.79 -17.54
CA GLY A 521 1.26 -23.47 -17.26
C GLY A 521 1.50 -23.76 -15.78
N TRP A 522 0.68 -23.24 -14.87
CA TRP A 522 0.75 -23.55 -13.44
C TRP A 522 -0.12 -24.75 -13.10
N THR A 523 0.41 -25.67 -12.30
CA THR A 523 -0.35 -26.81 -11.79
C THR A 523 -1.18 -26.44 -10.55
N SER A 524 -0.71 -25.45 -9.77
CA SER A 524 -1.37 -24.90 -8.58
C SER A 524 -1.46 -23.38 -8.70
N ASP A 525 -2.33 -22.75 -7.92
CA ASP A 525 -2.39 -21.28 -7.86
C ASP A 525 -1.00 -20.68 -7.54
N PRO A 526 -0.45 -19.79 -8.38
CA PRO A 526 0.87 -19.19 -8.20
C PRO A 526 1.02 -18.40 -6.89
N PHE A 527 -0.07 -17.87 -6.33
CA PHE A 527 -0.06 -17.07 -5.11
C PHE A 527 -0.54 -17.87 -3.89
N LYS A 528 -0.59 -19.19 -4.01
CA LYS A 528 -0.79 -20.10 -2.88
C LYS A 528 0.40 -21.05 -2.78
N LEU A 529 1.20 -20.90 -1.74
CA LEU A 529 2.34 -21.78 -1.51
C LEU A 529 1.86 -23.23 -1.34
N THR A 530 2.30 -24.12 -2.23
CA THR A 530 1.92 -25.54 -2.18
C THR A 530 3.14 -26.45 -2.15
N GLY A 531 3.14 -27.44 -1.26
CA GLY A 531 4.19 -28.45 -1.20
C GLY A 531 3.92 -29.63 -2.12
N ARG A 532 4.88 -30.00 -2.98
CA ARG A 532 4.81 -31.23 -3.81
C ARG A 532 6.20 -31.88 -3.92
N ASN A 533 6.30 -33.16 -3.59
CA ASN A 533 7.52 -33.97 -3.75
C ASN A 533 8.80 -33.33 -3.17
N GLY A 534 8.70 -32.67 -2.01
CA GLY A 534 9.86 -32.02 -1.36
C GLY A 534 10.17 -30.60 -1.85
N TYR A 535 9.35 -30.06 -2.76
CA TYR A 535 9.46 -28.69 -3.25
C TYR A 535 8.27 -27.84 -2.80
N LEU A 536 8.50 -26.55 -2.63
CA LEU A 536 7.46 -25.54 -2.41
C LEU A 536 7.26 -24.77 -3.72
N TYR A 537 6.02 -24.71 -4.21
CA TYR A 537 5.65 -24.04 -5.45
C TYR A 537 4.90 -22.74 -5.16
N GLY A 538 5.24 -21.70 -5.92
CA GLY A 538 4.61 -20.38 -5.83
C GLY A 538 5.47 -19.34 -6.54
N ARG A 539 4.86 -18.29 -7.08
CA ARG A 539 5.59 -17.20 -7.74
C ARG A 539 6.43 -16.44 -6.70
N GLY A 540 7.70 -16.26 -7.03
CA GLY A 540 8.72 -15.59 -6.23
C GLY A 540 9.25 -16.40 -5.06
N VAL A 541 8.92 -17.70 -5.00
CA VAL A 541 9.37 -18.58 -3.91
C VAL A 541 10.88 -18.82 -3.95
N THR A 542 11.49 -18.91 -5.14
CA THR A 542 12.95 -18.93 -5.28
C THR A 542 13.52 -17.54 -5.59
N ASP A 543 12.70 -16.65 -6.15
CA ASP A 543 13.11 -15.37 -6.71
C ASP A 543 12.19 -14.21 -6.26
N ASN A 544 12.38 -13.61 -5.09
CA ASN A 544 13.47 -13.82 -4.12
C ASN A 544 12.96 -14.01 -2.67
N LYS A 545 11.66 -14.30 -2.50
CA LYS A 545 10.98 -14.33 -1.19
C LYS A 545 11.48 -15.45 -0.28
N GLY A 546 11.73 -16.64 -0.81
CA GLY A 546 12.27 -17.77 -0.04
C GLY A 546 13.63 -17.45 0.59
N PRO A 547 14.64 -17.08 -0.21
CA PRO A 547 15.93 -16.64 0.28
C PRO A 547 15.87 -15.54 1.36
N ILE A 548 15.06 -14.49 1.17
CA ILE A 548 14.85 -13.44 2.19
C ILE A 548 14.40 -14.05 3.51
N MET A 549 13.41 -14.94 3.46
CA MET A 549 12.87 -15.58 4.67
C MET A 549 13.87 -16.52 5.34
N ALA A 550 14.68 -17.25 4.57
CA ALA A 550 15.72 -18.12 5.11
C ALA A 550 16.78 -17.34 5.89
N VAL A 551 17.27 -16.24 5.33
CA VAL A 551 18.26 -15.37 5.99
C VAL A 551 17.65 -14.72 7.25
N ALA A 552 16.41 -14.23 7.17
CA ALA A 552 15.74 -13.60 8.30
C ALA A 552 15.51 -14.59 9.46
N CYS A 553 15.09 -15.82 9.14
CA CYS A 553 14.89 -16.86 10.15
C CYS A 553 16.20 -17.36 10.76
N ALA A 554 17.31 -17.39 9.99
CA ALA A 554 18.64 -17.71 10.52
C ALA A 554 19.09 -16.68 11.57
N ALA A 555 18.94 -15.39 11.25
CA ALA A 555 19.27 -14.31 12.17
C ALA A 555 18.39 -14.34 13.43
N ALA A 556 17.08 -14.54 13.27
CA ALA A 556 16.13 -14.65 14.37
C ALA A 556 16.44 -15.82 15.30
N GLU A 557 16.83 -16.99 14.74
CA GLU A 557 17.23 -18.15 15.52
C GLU A 557 18.46 -17.86 16.37
N LEU A 558 19.52 -17.32 15.77
CA LEU A 558 20.73 -16.94 16.49
C LEU A 558 20.45 -15.88 17.55
N LEU A 559 19.59 -14.90 17.25
CA LEU A 559 19.18 -13.86 18.18
C LEU A 559 18.43 -14.46 19.39
N SER A 560 17.49 -15.38 19.15
CA SER A 560 16.71 -16.05 20.19
C SER A 560 17.58 -16.85 21.17
N ARG A 561 18.68 -17.43 20.67
CA ARG A 561 19.67 -18.18 21.44
C ARG A 561 20.79 -17.30 21.99
N ARG A 562 20.74 -15.98 21.76
CA ARG A 562 21.78 -15.00 22.12
C ARG A 562 23.17 -15.30 21.51
N ALA A 563 23.19 -15.97 20.36
CA ALA A 563 24.39 -16.38 19.64
C ALA A 563 24.71 -15.48 18.43
N LEU A 564 23.85 -14.51 18.10
CA LEU A 564 24.12 -13.54 17.04
C LEU A 564 25.14 -12.52 17.53
N GLU A 565 26.38 -12.59 17.05
CA GLU A 565 27.47 -11.67 17.43
C GLU A 565 27.86 -10.68 16.32
N VAL A 566 27.09 -10.65 15.23
CA VAL A 566 27.19 -9.67 14.12
C VAL A 566 25.92 -8.83 14.04
N ASP A 567 26.01 -7.65 13.44
CA ASP A 567 24.84 -6.86 13.07
C ASP A 567 24.44 -7.20 11.63
N LEU A 568 23.26 -7.77 11.43
CA LEU A 568 22.76 -8.13 10.09
C LEU A 568 21.73 -7.11 9.61
N VAL A 569 22.08 -6.41 8.53
CA VAL A 569 21.30 -5.31 7.94
C VAL A 569 20.61 -5.79 6.66
N PHE A 570 19.30 -5.95 6.69
CA PHE A 570 18.47 -6.19 5.51
C PHE A 570 18.26 -4.88 4.75
N LEU A 571 18.56 -4.89 3.46
CA LEU A 571 18.20 -3.86 2.50
C LEU A 571 17.48 -4.53 1.33
N VAL A 572 16.14 -4.53 1.38
CA VAL A 572 15.31 -5.26 0.41
C VAL A 572 14.52 -4.28 -0.46
N GLU A 573 14.68 -4.34 -1.78
CA GLU A 573 13.99 -3.46 -2.73
C GLU A 573 12.71 -4.09 -3.33
N GLY A 574 11.94 -3.28 -4.06
CA GLY A 574 10.69 -3.70 -4.70
C GLY A 574 10.58 -3.32 -6.17
N GLU A 575 11.72 -3.15 -6.84
CA GLU A 575 11.80 -2.71 -8.23
C GLU A 575 12.81 -3.53 -9.05
N GLU A 576 13.36 -4.63 -8.53
CA GLU A 576 14.46 -5.37 -9.18
C GLU A 576 14.02 -5.93 -10.54
N GLU A 577 12.80 -6.47 -10.59
CA GLU A 577 12.19 -7.08 -11.78
C GLU A 577 11.80 -6.05 -12.85
N CYS A 578 11.92 -4.77 -12.54
CA CYS A 578 11.74 -3.64 -13.45
C CYS A 578 12.95 -2.67 -13.45
N GLY A 579 14.13 -3.17 -13.12
CA GLY A 579 15.40 -2.48 -13.34
C GLY A 579 15.86 -1.56 -12.20
N SER A 580 15.38 -1.79 -10.97
CA SER A 580 15.82 -1.14 -9.74
C SER A 580 15.72 0.39 -9.76
N THR A 581 14.66 0.93 -10.38
CA THR A 581 14.49 2.38 -10.55
C THR A 581 14.42 3.10 -9.20
N GLY A 582 15.32 4.08 -8.99
CA GLY A 582 15.39 4.87 -7.76
C GLY A 582 16.14 4.20 -6.60
N PHE A 583 16.66 2.98 -6.77
CA PHE A 583 17.41 2.26 -5.75
C PHE A 583 18.70 3.01 -5.38
N ASP A 584 19.52 3.36 -6.37
CA ASP A 584 20.80 4.04 -6.19
C ASP A 584 20.65 5.38 -5.44
N GLU A 585 19.68 6.20 -5.84
CA GLU A 585 19.39 7.48 -5.23
C GLU A 585 18.91 7.32 -3.80
N ALA A 586 18.05 6.33 -3.53
CA ALA A 586 17.55 6.05 -2.20
C ALA A 586 18.66 5.57 -1.25
N VAL A 587 19.54 4.68 -1.70
CA VAL A 587 20.68 4.20 -0.91
C VAL A 587 21.63 5.35 -0.59
N LYS A 588 21.98 6.19 -1.58
CA LYS A 588 22.82 7.39 -1.35
C LYS A 588 22.17 8.35 -0.35
N LYS A 589 20.88 8.62 -0.50
CA LYS A 589 20.12 9.54 0.36
C LYS A 589 20.00 9.03 1.80
N HIS A 590 19.82 7.73 1.98
CA HIS A 590 19.60 7.10 3.28
C HIS A 590 20.85 6.40 3.84
N LYS A 591 22.03 6.69 3.27
CA LYS A 591 23.31 6.05 3.64
C LYS A 591 23.62 6.18 5.13
N ASP A 592 23.30 7.31 5.75
CA ASP A 592 23.49 7.50 7.20
C ASP A 592 22.59 6.59 8.05
N GLN A 593 21.37 6.31 7.58
CA GLN A 593 20.43 5.41 8.26
C GLN A 593 20.84 3.94 8.09
N ILE A 594 21.34 3.56 6.90
CA ILE A 594 21.91 2.23 6.65
C ILE A 594 23.19 2.07 7.48
N GLY A 595 24.03 3.09 7.50
CA GLY A 595 25.31 3.15 8.21
C GLY A 595 26.40 2.30 7.57
N HIS A 596 27.51 2.14 8.29
CA HIS A 596 28.67 1.37 7.85
C HIS A 596 28.36 -0.13 7.66
N ILE A 597 28.96 -0.74 6.63
CA ILE A 597 28.83 -2.14 6.23
C ILE A 597 30.23 -2.73 5.93
N ASP A 598 30.55 -3.88 6.52
CA ASP A 598 31.83 -4.60 6.35
C ASP A 598 31.82 -5.60 5.18
N ALA A 599 30.66 -6.19 4.89
CA ALA A 599 30.48 -7.15 3.80
C ALA A 599 29.02 -7.16 3.32
N ILE A 600 28.81 -7.48 2.04
CA ILE A 600 27.49 -7.62 1.43
C ILE A 600 27.23 -9.10 1.14
N LEU A 601 26.04 -9.57 1.47
CA LEU A 601 25.56 -10.91 1.19
C LEU A 601 24.34 -10.83 0.29
N VAL A 602 24.36 -11.59 -0.80
CA VAL A 602 23.28 -11.68 -1.77
C VAL A 602 22.87 -13.14 -1.86
N SER A 603 21.57 -13.40 -1.97
CA SER A 603 21.05 -14.74 -2.21
C SER A 603 19.98 -14.71 -3.28
N ASN A 604 20.35 -14.31 -4.50
CA ASN A 604 19.45 -14.23 -5.64
C ASN A 604 20.01 -14.94 -6.89
N SER A 605 20.22 -16.25 -6.80
CA SER A 605 20.63 -17.06 -7.95
C SER A 605 20.39 -18.55 -7.69
N THR A 606 20.66 -19.37 -8.70
CA THR A 606 20.43 -20.82 -8.66
C THR A 606 21.74 -21.59 -8.76
N TRP A 607 21.74 -22.82 -8.27
CA TRP A 607 22.80 -23.77 -8.56
C TRP A 607 22.77 -24.17 -10.03
N ILE A 608 23.93 -24.52 -10.56
CA ILE A 608 24.03 -25.04 -11.93
C ILE A 608 23.53 -26.49 -12.07
N ALA A 609 23.43 -27.21 -10.94
CA ALA A 609 23.03 -28.59 -10.83
C ALA A 609 21.95 -28.76 -9.76
N GLU A 610 21.39 -29.97 -9.63
CA GLU A 610 20.35 -30.27 -8.65
C GLU A 610 20.92 -30.68 -7.29
N ASP A 611 22.03 -31.39 -7.25
CA ASP A 611 22.52 -32.09 -6.05
C ASP A 611 23.77 -31.47 -5.43
N GLN A 612 24.48 -30.60 -6.15
CA GLN A 612 25.74 -30.03 -5.69
C GLN A 612 25.64 -28.53 -5.36
N PRO A 613 25.98 -28.12 -4.11
CA PRO A 613 25.89 -26.73 -3.70
C PRO A 613 26.88 -25.85 -4.45
N CYS A 614 26.48 -24.62 -4.73
CA CYS A 614 27.28 -23.65 -5.46
C CYS A 614 27.50 -22.37 -4.64
N ILE A 615 28.57 -21.65 -4.96
CA ILE A 615 28.77 -20.25 -4.59
C ILE A 615 29.02 -19.46 -5.88
N THR A 616 28.26 -18.39 -6.06
CA THR A 616 28.40 -17.51 -7.22
C THR A 616 29.46 -16.46 -6.90
N TYR A 617 30.45 -16.31 -7.79
CA TYR A 617 31.53 -15.33 -7.61
C TYR A 617 31.64 -14.34 -8.77
N GLY A 618 30.72 -14.36 -9.72
CA GLY A 618 30.68 -13.35 -10.77
C GLY A 618 29.39 -13.34 -11.56
N LEU A 619 28.99 -12.13 -11.95
CA LEU A 619 27.82 -11.83 -12.77
C LEU A 619 28.28 -11.02 -13.98
N ARG A 620 27.55 -11.13 -15.09
CA ARG A 620 27.78 -10.25 -16.23
C ARG A 620 27.12 -8.91 -16.02
N GLY A 621 27.63 -7.89 -16.68
CA GLY A 621 26.89 -6.65 -16.87
C GLY A 621 25.92 -6.77 -18.04
N VAL A 622 25.02 -5.81 -18.17
CA VAL A 622 24.07 -5.74 -19.29
C VAL A 622 23.89 -4.30 -19.78
N VAL A 623 23.74 -4.15 -21.09
CA VAL A 623 23.29 -2.92 -21.74
C VAL A 623 22.06 -3.26 -22.57
N HIS A 624 20.90 -2.71 -22.21
CA HIS A 624 19.67 -2.80 -22.99
C HIS A 624 19.49 -1.54 -23.83
N CYS A 625 19.26 -1.73 -25.12
CA CYS A 625 19.12 -0.64 -26.08
C CYS A 625 17.91 -0.86 -27.00
N ALA A 626 17.06 0.15 -27.09
CA ALA A 626 15.97 0.23 -28.05
C ALA A 626 16.38 1.09 -29.25
N LEU A 627 16.22 0.51 -30.43
CA LEU A 627 16.46 1.14 -31.72
C LEU A 627 15.13 1.47 -32.37
N LYS A 628 15.00 2.67 -32.95
CA LYS A 628 13.82 3.05 -33.72
C LYS A 628 14.25 3.72 -35.02
N ILE A 629 13.78 3.19 -36.15
CA ILE A 629 13.95 3.80 -37.47
C ILE A 629 12.58 4.25 -37.96
N SER A 630 12.46 5.53 -38.33
CA SER A 630 11.20 6.12 -38.80
C SER A 630 11.38 6.87 -40.12
N SER A 631 10.41 6.72 -41.01
CA SER A 631 10.25 7.55 -42.21
C SER A 631 9.42 8.80 -41.91
N ASP A 632 9.47 9.77 -42.82
CA ASP A 632 8.52 10.89 -42.87
C ASP A 632 7.18 10.50 -43.51
N LEU A 633 7.13 9.34 -44.16
CA LEU A 633 5.94 8.79 -44.79
C LEU A 633 5.16 7.92 -43.78
N PRO A 634 3.81 7.85 -43.90
CA PRO A 634 3.00 6.91 -43.14
C PRO A 634 3.26 5.47 -43.60
N ASP A 635 2.57 4.50 -43.00
CA ASP A 635 2.58 3.12 -43.50
C ASP A 635 2.05 3.07 -44.95
N LEU A 636 2.76 2.36 -45.84
CA LEU A 636 2.47 2.31 -47.27
C LEU A 636 2.10 0.89 -47.71
N HIS A 637 1.37 0.79 -48.83
CA HIS A 637 1.06 -0.52 -49.43
C HIS A 637 2.25 -1.02 -50.26
N SER A 638 2.84 -2.15 -49.89
CA SER A 638 4.09 -2.64 -50.51
C SER A 638 3.94 -2.99 -51.99
N GLY A 639 2.77 -3.44 -52.43
CA GLY A 639 2.51 -3.70 -53.85
C GLY A 639 2.39 -2.45 -54.74
N ILE A 640 2.18 -1.27 -54.14
CA ILE A 640 2.04 0.00 -54.88
C ILE A 640 3.35 0.78 -54.83
N GLU A 641 3.92 0.90 -53.62
CA GLU A 641 5.09 1.73 -53.35
C GLU A 641 6.41 0.95 -53.30
N GLY A 642 6.36 -0.38 -53.39
CA GLY A 642 7.53 -1.26 -53.31
C GLY A 642 8.55 -0.96 -54.41
N GLY A 643 9.79 -0.70 -53.99
CA GLY A 643 10.88 -0.28 -54.87
C GLY A 643 10.88 1.22 -55.23
N GLY A 644 9.86 1.99 -54.81
CA GLY A 644 9.78 3.44 -55.00
C GLY A 644 10.25 4.26 -53.80
N VAL A 645 10.35 3.65 -52.62
CA VAL A 645 10.73 4.31 -51.35
C VAL A 645 11.85 3.56 -50.63
N VAL A 646 12.61 4.27 -49.79
CA VAL A 646 13.59 3.64 -48.89
C VAL A 646 12.87 3.18 -47.62
N GLU A 647 12.82 1.86 -47.43
CA GLU A 647 11.98 1.24 -46.41
C GLU A 647 12.66 1.18 -45.03
N PRO A 648 12.04 1.68 -43.95
CA PRO A 648 12.58 1.60 -42.58
C PRO A 648 12.92 0.17 -42.13
N MET A 649 12.14 -0.82 -42.59
CA MET A 649 12.37 -2.23 -42.30
C MET A 649 13.67 -2.75 -42.94
N SER A 650 13.96 -2.36 -44.17
CA SER A 650 15.21 -2.72 -44.85
C SER A 650 16.42 -2.12 -44.12
N ASP A 651 16.33 -0.83 -43.76
CA ASP A 651 17.38 -0.16 -42.99
C ASP A 651 17.61 -0.84 -41.62
N MET A 652 16.54 -1.25 -40.93
CA MET A 652 16.65 -1.94 -39.64
C MET A 652 17.33 -3.30 -39.80
N VAL A 653 16.93 -4.11 -40.77
CA VAL A 653 17.57 -5.41 -41.04
C VAL A 653 19.05 -5.21 -41.39
N GLN A 654 19.35 -4.22 -42.23
CA GLN A 654 20.72 -3.92 -42.62
C GLN A 654 21.56 -3.44 -41.42
N LEU A 655 21.01 -2.59 -40.55
CA LEU A 655 21.68 -2.11 -39.35
C LEU A 655 21.97 -3.26 -38.37
N LEU A 656 20.96 -4.08 -38.08
CA LEU A 656 21.09 -5.23 -37.18
C LEU A 656 22.07 -6.27 -37.74
N SER A 657 22.10 -6.47 -39.06
CA SER A 657 23.04 -7.39 -39.72
C SER A 657 24.51 -6.98 -39.55
N LYS A 658 24.79 -5.70 -39.27
CA LYS A 658 26.15 -5.22 -39.02
C LYS A 658 26.65 -5.51 -37.61
N LEU A 659 25.77 -5.77 -36.63
CA LEU A 659 26.16 -5.97 -35.24
C LEU A 659 26.96 -7.25 -35.01
N THR A 660 26.74 -8.28 -35.83
CA THR A 660 27.41 -9.58 -35.73
C THR A 660 27.80 -10.10 -37.11
N ASP A 661 28.94 -10.76 -37.22
CA ASP A 661 29.33 -11.45 -38.45
C ASP A 661 28.70 -12.86 -38.58
N SER A 662 29.05 -13.58 -39.64
CA SER A 662 28.62 -14.96 -39.91
C SER A 662 29.07 -15.99 -38.86
N HIS A 663 30.06 -15.64 -38.03
CA HIS A 663 30.54 -16.46 -36.91
C HIS A 663 29.94 -16.03 -35.56
N ARG A 664 28.97 -15.10 -35.58
CA ARG A 664 28.35 -14.48 -34.40
C ARG A 664 29.32 -13.65 -33.55
N HIS A 665 30.42 -13.18 -34.15
CA HIS A 665 31.35 -12.26 -33.49
C HIS A 665 30.82 -10.83 -33.56
N VAL A 666 30.81 -10.14 -32.43
CA VAL A 666 30.28 -8.77 -32.33
C VAL A 666 31.22 -7.78 -33.02
N GLN A 667 30.70 -6.95 -33.92
CA GLN A 667 31.51 -6.08 -34.79
C GLN A 667 31.70 -4.66 -34.23
N ILE A 668 31.25 -4.40 -33.01
CA ILE A 668 31.41 -3.10 -32.35
C ILE A 668 32.91 -2.87 -32.10
N PRO A 669 33.49 -1.74 -32.55
CA PRO A 669 34.92 -1.47 -32.37
C PRO A 669 35.32 -1.50 -30.89
N GLY A 670 36.46 -2.15 -30.60
CA GLY A 670 37.00 -2.25 -29.25
C GLY A 670 36.23 -3.18 -28.30
N PHE A 671 35.19 -3.88 -28.77
CA PHE A 671 34.32 -4.67 -27.91
C PHE A 671 35.06 -5.79 -27.16
N TYR A 672 36.07 -6.41 -27.77
CA TYR A 672 36.82 -7.52 -27.17
C TYR A 672 38.18 -7.13 -26.57
N ASP A 673 38.59 -5.85 -26.68
CA ASP A 673 39.96 -5.41 -26.36
C ASP A 673 40.35 -5.67 -24.89
N HIS A 674 39.37 -5.56 -23.99
CA HIS A 674 39.57 -5.74 -22.55
C HIS A 674 39.07 -7.08 -22.02
N VAL A 675 38.69 -8.02 -22.89
CA VAL A 675 38.25 -9.35 -22.43
C VAL A 675 39.45 -10.17 -21.97
N ARG A 676 39.47 -10.52 -20.67
CA ARG A 676 40.55 -11.33 -20.06
C ARG A 676 40.75 -12.65 -20.80
N ARG A 677 42.01 -13.08 -20.97
CA ARG A 677 42.32 -14.43 -21.45
C ARG A 677 41.94 -15.47 -20.41
N GLU A 678 41.47 -16.62 -20.87
CA GLU A 678 41.14 -17.75 -20.01
C GLU A 678 42.38 -18.31 -19.33
N THR A 679 42.32 -18.42 -17.99
CA THR A 679 43.40 -18.97 -17.16
C THR A 679 43.31 -20.50 -17.06
N ASP A 680 44.42 -21.16 -16.70
CA ASP A 680 44.41 -22.62 -16.55
C ASP A 680 43.55 -23.10 -15.35
N GLN A 681 43.41 -22.26 -14.32
CA GLN A 681 42.48 -22.52 -13.21
C GLN A 681 41.01 -22.50 -13.69
N GLU A 682 40.64 -21.51 -14.50
CA GLU A 682 39.30 -21.45 -15.10
C GLU A 682 39.02 -22.68 -15.97
N LYS A 683 39.98 -23.11 -16.80
CA LYS A 683 39.82 -24.34 -17.61
C LYS A 683 39.55 -25.58 -16.76
N GLN A 684 40.24 -25.72 -15.63
CA GLN A 684 40.02 -26.83 -14.69
C GLN A 684 38.61 -26.78 -14.09
N ILE A 685 38.16 -25.59 -13.67
CA ILE A 685 36.80 -25.37 -13.16
C ILE A 685 35.77 -25.74 -14.23
N TYR A 686 35.92 -25.25 -15.46
CA TYR A 686 34.99 -25.56 -16.55
C TYR A 686 34.99 -27.03 -16.95
N SER A 687 36.13 -27.72 -16.87
CA SER A 687 36.20 -29.16 -17.08
C SER A 687 35.39 -29.91 -16.03
N LEU A 688 35.58 -29.59 -14.74
CA LEU A 688 34.82 -30.18 -13.65
C LEU A 688 33.31 -29.94 -13.82
N LEU A 689 32.91 -28.70 -14.12
CA LEU A 689 31.50 -28.34 -14.33
C LEU A 689 30.91 -28.99 -15.58
N SER A 690 31.72 -29.21 -16.62
CA SER A 690 31.32 -29.93 -17.82
C SER A 690 30.98 -31.38 -17.51
N ASP A 691 31.77 -32.03 -16.65
CA ASP A 691 31.53 -33.40 -16.22
C ASP A 691 30.23 -33.53 -15.41
N ILE A 692 29.97 -32.58 -14.51
CA ILE A 692 28.78 -32.54 -13.65
C ILE A 692 27.50 -32.21 -14.42
N THR A 693 27.55 -31.20 -15.29
CA THR A 693 26.35 -30.70 -15.99
C THR A 693 26.10 -31.37 -17.33
N HIS A 694 27.06 -32.18 -17.80
CA HIS A 694 27.07 -32.77 -19.15
C HIS A 694 26.95 -31.72 -20.27
N ARG A 695 27.41 -30.49 -20.01
CA ARG A 695 27.47 -29.39 -20.99
C ARG A 695 28.92 -29.14 -21.38
N PRO A 696 29.23 -28.86 -22.66
CA PRO A 696 30.60 -28.58 -23.06
C PRO A 696 31.22 -27.42 -22.28
N ALA A 697 32.45 -27.59 -21.79
CA ALA A 697 33.21 -26.54 -21.09
C ALA A 697 33.22 -25.20 -21.86
N ALA A 698 33.38 -25.25 -23.18
CA ALA A 698 33.33 -24.06 -24.04
C ALA A 698 31.98 -23.31 -23.99
N SER A 699 30.86 -24.04 -23.81
CA SER A 699 29.54 -23.43 -23.64
C SER A 699 29.42 -22.71 -22.30
N LEU A 700 29.98 -23.27 -21.23
CA LEU A 700 30.00 -22.63 -19.90
C LEU A 700 30.88 -21.37 -19.91
N ALA A 701 32.08 -21.46 -20.48
CA ALA A 701 32.97 -20.31 -20.67
C ALA A 701 32.28 -19.21 -21.49
N SER A 702 31.63 -19.58 -22.60
CA SER A 702 30.86 -18.65 -23.44
C SER A 702 29.65 -18.05 -22.73
N ARG A 703 29.09 -18.69 -21.70
CA ARG A 703 27.95 -18.22 -20.89
C ARG A 703 28.34 -17.38 -19.69
N TRP A 704 29.60 -17.39 -19.26
CA TRP A 704 30.01 -16.71 -18.03
C TRP A 704 31.12 -15.68 -18.23
N ARG A 705 32.09 -15.95 -19.10
CA ARG A 705 33.26 -15.08 -19.26
C ARG A 705 33.43 -14.41 -20.62
N GLU A 706 32.71 -14.86 -21.64
CA GLU A 706 32.69 -14.16 -22.93
C GLU A 706 31.55 -13.15 -23.00
N PRO A 707 31.75 -11.96 -23.59
CA PRO A 707 30.66 -11.04 -23.85
C PRO A 707 29.78 -11.55 -24.99
N SER A 708 28.53 -11.08 -25.05
CA SER A 708 27.57 -11.53 -26.08
C SER A 708 26.59 -10.44 -26.47
N LEU A 709 25.97 -10.58 -27.63
CA LEU A 709 24.92 -9.68 -28.12
C LEU A 709 23.69 -10.50 -28.51
N THR A 710 22.50 -10.01 -28.15
CA THR A 710 21.23 -10.63 -28.51
C THR A 710 20.29 -9.59 -29.11
N ILE A 711 19.63 -9.95 -30.22
CA ILE A 711 18.51 -9.20 -30.79
C ILE A 711 17.23 -9.91 -30.31
N HIS A 712 16.36 -9.19 -29.60
CA HIS A 712 15.20 -9.78 -28.92
C HIS A 712 13.96 -9.83 -29.81
N ASN A 713 13.61 -8.71 -30.43
CA ASN A 713 12.42 -8.56 -31.24
C ASN A 713 12.59 -7.46 -32.29
N ILE A 714 11.68 -7.46 -33.26
CA ILE A 714 11.47 -6.35 -34.19
C ILE A 714 9.97 -6.11 -34.28
N GLU A 715 9.56 -4.88 -34.00
CA GLU A 715 8.17 -4.42 -34.05
C GLU A 715 8.00 -3.39 -35.17
N ILE A 716 6.83 -3.38 -35.79
CA ILE A 716 6.51 -2.51 -36.93
C ILE A 716 5.23 -1.70 -36.66
N SER A 717 5.12 -0.52 -37.28
CA SER A 717 3.87 0.22 -37.37
C SER A 717 2.91 -0.42 -38.39
N GLY A 718 1.63 -0.11 -38.25
CA GLY A 718 0.59 -0.56 -39.18
C GLY A 718 0.07 -1.97 -38.92
N PRO A 719 -0.86 -2.45 -39.77
CA PRO A 719 -1.40 -3.79 -39.63
C PRO A 719 -0.32 -4.85 -39.90
N LYS A 720 -0.31 -5.92 -39.11
CA LYS A 720 0.69 -7.02 -39.19
C LYS A 720 0.48 -7.95 -40.40
N ASN A 721 -0.13 -7.48 -41.48
CA ASN A 721 -0.34 -8.23 -42.71
C ASN A 721 0.85 -8.07 -43.68
N ALA A 722 1.04 -9.04 -44.57
CA ALA A 722 2.26 -9.19 -45.38
C ALA A 722 2.45 -8.15 -46.51
N THR A 723 1.61 -7.11 -46.62
CA THR A 723 1.60 -6.16 -47.75
C THR A 723 1.77 -4.71 -47.33
N VAL A 724 2.48 -4.46 -46.23
CA VAL A 724 2.72 -3.12 -45.67
C VAL A 724 4.22 -2.82 -45.61
N ILE A 725 4.61 -1.62 -46.05
CA ILE A 725 5.90 -0.99 -45.75
C ILE A 725 5.67 -0.14 -44.49
N PRO A 726 6.26 -0.50 -43.34
CA PRO A 726 6.03 0.22 -42.10
C PRO A 726 6.77 1.57 -42.11
N GLY A 727 6.06 2.64 -41.74
CA GLY A 727 6.64 3.96 -41.53
C GLY A 727 7.54 4.04 -40.31
N THR A 728 7.43 3.11 -39.35
CA THR A 728 8.29 3.01 -38.18
C THR A 728 8.60 1.55 -37.82
N VAL A 729 9.86 1.27 -37.53
CA VAL A 729 10.34 -0.04 -37.05
C VAL A 729 11.11 0.14 -35.76
N ARG A 730 10.85 -0.69 -34.77
CA ARG A 730 11.53 -0.73 -33.48
C ARG A 730 12.22 -2.07 -33.28
N ALA A 731 13.40 -2.10 -32.68
CA ALA A 731 14.09 -3.33 -32.31
C ALA A 731 14.70 -3.19 -30.92
N GLN A 732 14.68 -4.27 -30.15
CA GLN A 732 15.36 -4.35 -28.86
C GLN A 732 16.61 -5.22 -28.97
N VAL A 733 17.74 -4.68 -28.50
CA VAL A 733 19.05 -5.36 -28.50
C VAL A 733 19.63 -5.28 -27.10
N SER A 734 20.30 -6.35 -26.66
CA SER A 734 21.11 -6.33 -25.43
C SER A 734 22.53 -6.82 -25.67
N LEU A 735 23.45 -6.27 -24.87
CA LEU A 735 24.84 -6.72 -24.78
C LEU A 735 25.08 -7.21 -23.36
N ARG A 736 25.75 -8.35 -23.23
CA ARG A 736 26.30 -8.80 -21.95
C ARG A 736 27.79 -8.49 -21.94
N ILE A 737 28.23 -7.79 -20.91
CA ILE A 737 29.64 -7.42 -20.70
C ILE A 737 30.24 -8.23 -19.56
N VAL A 738 31.57 -8.34 -19.55
CA VAL A 738 32.35 -9.19 -18.65
C VAL A 738 33.48 -8.37 -18.00
N PRO A 739 34.17 -8.91 -16.96
CA PRO A 739 35.19 -8.17 -16.23
C PRO A 739 36.24 -7.48 -17.11
N ASP A 740 36.60 -6.27 -16.68
CA ASP A 740 37.49 -5.29 -17.33
C ASP A 740 36.91 -4.54 -18.54
N GLN A 741 35.68 -4.84 -18.97
CA GLN A 741 34.98 -3.99 -19.93
C GLN A 741 34.32 -2.81 -19.21
N ASP A 742 34.77 -1.60 -19.50
CA ASP A 742 34.17 -0.37 -18.97
C ASP A 742 32.77 -0.12 -19.58
N LEU A 743 31.75 -0.05 -18.73
CA LEU A 743 30.35 0.08 -19.13
C LEU A 743 30.11 1.30 -20.02
N ASP A 744 30.60 2.48 -19.60
CA ASP A 744 30.39 3.75 -20.32
C ASP A 744 31.05 3.73 -21.70
N THR A 745 32.26 3.15 -21.79
CA THR A 745 32.98 2.98 -23.06
C THR A 745 32.24 2.04 -24.00
N ILE A 746 31.67 0.94 -23.50
CA ILE A 746 30.90 0.00 -24.32
C ILE A 746 29.60 0.66 -24.81
N VAL A 747 28.87 1.35 -23.93
CA VAL A 747 27.65 2.08 -24.28
C VAL A 747 27.93 3.12 -25.37
N LYS A 748 29.01 3.90 -25.20
CA LYS A 748 29.44 4.88 -26.20
C LYS A 748 29.80 4.21 -27.53
N SER A 749 30.59 3.14 -27.50
CA SER A 749 31.04 2.43 -28.70
C SER A 749 29.87 1.81 -29.48
N LEU A 750 28.88 1.25 -28.78
CA LEU A 750 27.62 0.77 -29.38
C LEU A 750 26.87 1.91 -30.07
N CYS A 751 26.65 3.03 -29.37
CA CYS A 751 25.90 4.16 -29.91
C CYS A 751 26.59 4.77 -31.12
N ASP A 752 27.91 4.96 -31.06
CA ASP A 752 28.71 5.51 -32.16
C ASP A 752 28.70 4.55 -33.35
N TYR A 753 28.88 3.24 -33.12
CA TYR A 753 28.85 2.23 -34.19
C TYR A 753 27.50 2.17 -34.91
N LEU A 754 26.39 2.21 -34.17
CA LEU A 754 25.05 2.23 -34.75
C LEU A 754 24.81 3.49 -35.60
N LYS A 755 25.19 4.66 -35.09
CA LYS A 755 25.04 5.94 -35.82
C LYS A 755 25.90 5.98 -37.08
N ILE A 756 27.17 5.60 -36.98
CA ILE A 756 28.10 5.54 -38.12
C ILE A 756 27.59 4.54 -39.17
N SER A 757 27.15 3.36 -38.72
CA SER A 757 26.63 2.31 -39.59
C SER A 757 25.38 2.76 -40.34
N PHE A 758 24.45 3.41 -39.66
CA PHE A 758 23.23 3.94 -40.27
C PHE A 758 23.53 5.08 -41.25
N ASN A 759 24.40 6.02 -40.88
CA ASN A 759 24.80 7.13 -41.76
C ASN A 759 25.44 6.63 -43.07
N SER A 760 26.13 5.48 -43.04
CA SER A 760 26.72 4.89 -44.25
C SER A 760 25.68 4.39 -45.27
N PHE A 761 24.43 4.16 -44.86
CA PHE A 761 23.34 3.78 -45.76
C PHE A 761 22.86 4.93 -46.63
N GLN A 762 23.18 6.19 -46.24
CA GLN A 762 22.66 7.39 -46.88
C GLN A 762 21.12 7.40 -46.98
N SER A 763 20.47 6.78 -46.00
CA SER A 763 19.01 6.67 -45.95
C SER A 763 18.37 8.01 -45.56
N PRO A 764 17.21 8.38 -46.15
CA PRO A 764 16.43 9.53 -45.72
C PRO A 764 15.67 9.27 -44.39
N ASN A 765 15.62 8.02 -43.92
CA ASN A 765 14.97 7.68 -42.66
C ASN A 765 15.79 8.19 -41.45
N ARG A 766 15.16 8.26 -40.27
CA ARG A 766 15.79 8.70 -39.03
C ARG A 766 15.99 7.55 -38.05
N LEU A 767 17.21 7.38 -37.56
CA LEU A 767 17.55 6.47 -36.46
C LEU A 767 17.50 7.21 -35.11
N GLN A 768 16.81 6.61 -34.14
CA GLN A 768 16.89 6.94 -32.73
C GLN A 768 17.47 5.74 -31.97
N VAL A 769 18.45 5.99 -31.12
CA VAL A 769 19.11 4.99 -30.26
C VAL A 769 18.84 5.41 -28.82
N ASN A 770 18.13 4.57 -28.06
CA ASN A 770 17.82 4.80 -26.67
C ASN A 770 18.44 3.69 -25.81
N VAL A 771 19.25 4.05 -24.83
CA VAL A 771 19.81 3.09 -23.86
C VAL A 771 18.87 3.09 -22.66
N GLU A 772 18.15 1.99 -22.46
CA GLU A 772 17.03 1.93 -21.52
C GLU A 772 17.48 1.53 -20.12
N HIS A 773 18.36 0.53 -20.03
CA HIS A 773 18.84 -0.02 -18.76
C HIS A 773 20.28 -0.48 -18.90
N THR A 774 21.10 -0.19 -17.89
CA THR A 774 22.51 -0.59 -17.84
C THR A 774 22.89 -1.10 -16.46
N ALA A 775 23.64 -2.18 -16.40
CA ALA A 775 24.24 -2.68 -15.17
C ALA A 775 25.67 -3.11 -15.44
N ASP A 776 26.57 -2.81 -14.49
CA ASP A 776 27.96 -3.23 -14.59
C ASP A 776 28.11 -4.72 -14.29
N TRP A 777 29.25 -5.30 -14.68
CA TRP A 777 29.60 -6.67 -14.29
C TRP A 777 30.03 -6.72 -12.82
N TRP A 778 30.04 -7.92 -12.24
CA TRP A 778 30.54 -8.14 -10.89
C TRP A 778 31.47 -9.35 -10.85
N LEU A 779 32.55 -9.26 -10.08
CA LEU A 779 33.50 -10.35 -9.85
C LEU A 779 34.01 -10.30 -8.41
N GLY A 780 33.59 -11.25 -7.59
CA GLY A 780 33.98 -11.36 -6.19
C GLY A 780 35.41 -11.86 -5.99
N SER A 781 35.98 -11.52 -4.82
CA SER A 781 37.31 -11.96 -4.41
C SER A 781 37.26 -13.34 -3.74
N LEU A 782 37.90 -14.35 -4.37
CA LEU A 782 37.93 -15.72 -3.86
C LEU A 782 38.87 -15.90 -2.64
N ASP A 783 39.81 -14.96 -2.46
CA ASP A 783 40.83 -15.04 -1.41
C ASP A 783 40.43 -14.33 -0.11
N ASP A 784 39.31 -13.61 -0.13
CA ASP A 784 38.79 -12.85 1.01
C ASP A 784 38.35 -13.77 2.16
N CYS A 785 38.48 -13.28 3.40
CA CYS A 785 38.10 -14.01 4.60
C CYS A 785 36.59 -14.30 4.60
N TRP A 786 35.77 -13.35 4.14
CA TRP A 786 34.32 -13.49 4.01
C TRP A 786 33.94 -14.64 3.07
N PHE A 787 34.58 -14.72 1.90
CA PHE A 787 34.33 -15.78 0.92
C PHE A 787 34.73 -17.16 1.50
N LYS A 788 35.89 -17.26 2.15
CA LYS A 788 36.35 -18.49 2.80
C LYS A 788 35.42 -18.93 3.94
N ALA A 789 34.88 -17.99 4.71
CA ALA A 789 33.90 -18.29 5.76
C ALA A 789 32.60 -18.85 5.18
N LEU A 790 32.08 -18.23 4.12
CA LEU A 790 30.88 -18.71 3.44
C LEU A 790 31.10 -20.09 2.80
N GLU A 791 32.23 -20.29 2.13
CA GLU A 791 32.62 -21.58 1.54
C GLU A 791 32.72 -22.68 2.61
N SER A 792 33.31 -22.36 3.76
CA SER A 792 33.35 -23.26 4.91
C SER A 792 31.98 -23.55 5.50
N ALA A 793 31.08 -22.58 5.57
CA ALA A 793 29.72 -22.79 6.05
C ALA A 793 28.93 -23.72 5.13
N VAL A 794 29.05 -23.55 3.80
CA VAL A 794 28.42 -24.42 2.81
C VAL A 794 28.98 -25.84 2.90
N ARG A 795 30.31 -25.99 2.95
CA ARG A 795 30.98 -27.29 3.08
C ARG A 795 30.55 -28.06 4.32
N GLU A 796 30.48 -27.39 5.47
CA GLU A 796 30.09 -28.03 6.74
C GLU A 796 28.62 -28.47 6.74
N GLU A 797 27.72 -27.71 6.12
CA GLU A 797 26.31 -28.04 6.09
C GLU A 797 25.96 -29.11 5.06
N TRP A 798 26.64 -29.12 3.91
CA TRP A 798 26.38 -30.06 2.82
C TRP A 798 27.32 -31.27 2.80
N GLY A 799 28.43 -31.24 3.53
CA GLY A 799 29.41 -32.33 3.59
C GLY A 799 30.24 -32.51 2.32
N VAL A 800 30.16 -31.57 1.36
CA VAL A 800 30.86 -31.58 0.07
C VAL A 800 31.44 -30.20 -0.23
N GLU A 801 32.50 -30.14 -1.02
CA GLU A 801 33.03 -28.88 -1.51
C GLU A 801 32.02 -28.18 -2.44
N PRO A 802 31.68 -26.90 -2.18
CA PRO A 802 30.81 -26.16 -3.08
C PRO A 802 31.49 -25.86 -4.41
N LEU A 803 30.73 -25.90 -5.49
CA LEU A 803 31.18 -25.48 -6.80
C LEU A 803 31.26 -23.96 -6.86
N ARG A 804 32.37 -23.43 -7.38
CA ARG A 804 32.51 -22.00 -7.68
C ARG A 804 31.97 -21.76 -9.07
N ILE A 805 30.88 -21.01 -9.17
CA ILE A 805 30.20 -20.73 -10.44
C ILE A 805 30.14 -19.23 -10.73
N ARG A 806 29.97 -18.91 -12.00
CA ARG A 806 29.57 -17.58 -12.45
C ARG A 806 28.17 -17.67 -13.02
N GLU A 807 27.53 -16.54 -13.20
CA GLU A 807 26.18 -16.42 -13.69
C GLU A 807 26.17 -15.58 -14.97
N GLY A 808 25.28 -15.96 -15.90
CA GLY A 808 25.13 -15.23 -17.17
C GLY A 808 24.20 -14.02 -17.04
N GLY A 809 23.39 -13.99 -15.98
CA GLY A 809 22.51 -12.88 -15.61
C GLY A 809 23.26 -11.70 -14.99
N SER A 810 22.49 -10.69 -14.59
CA SER A 810 22.97 -9.45 -13.98
C SER A 810 22.07 -9.12 -12.81
N ILE A 811 22.66 -8.66 -11.70
CA ILE A 811 21.94 -8.08 -10.57
C ILE A 811 22.52 -6.68 -10.38
N PRO A 812 21.86 -5.63 -10.90
CA PRO A 812 22.44 -4.28 -10.98
C PRO A 812 22.90 -3.71 -9.65
N SER A 813 22.18 -4.05 -8.58
CA SER A 813 22.42 -3.54 -7.23
C SER A 813 23.73 -4.04 -6.62
N VAL A 814 24.27 -5.19 -7.04
CA VAL A 814 25.51 -5.76 -6.44
C VAL A 814 26.76 -4.90 -6.69
N PRO A 815 27.16 -4.62 -7.94
CA PRO A 815 28.33 -3.77 -8.20
C PRO A 815 28.14 -2.34 -7.68
N PHE A 816 26.90 -1.83 -7.68
CA PHE A 816 26.58 -0.54 -7.08
C PHE A 816 26.84 -0.53 -5.57
N LEU A 817 26.32 -1.52 -4.83
CA LEU A 817 26.48 -1.60 -3.38
C LEU A 817 27.96 -1.77 -2.97
N GLU A 818 28.74 -2.61 -3.67
CA GLU A 818 30.18 -2.72 -3.40
C GLU A 818 30.89 -1.39 -3.56
N LYS A 819 30.58 -0.63 -4.63
CA LYS A 819 31.17 0.69 -4.88
C LYS A 819 30.74 1.73 -3.85
N GLU A 820 29.46 1.73 -3.46
CA GLU A 820 28.90 2.71 -2.54
C GLU A 820 29.38 2.50 -1.10
N PHE A 821 29.50 1.25 -0.64
CA PHE A 821 29.96 0.91 0.71
C PHE A 821 31.47 0.65 0.81
N GLY A 822 32.15 0.41 -0.31
CA GLY A 822 33.60 0.15 -0.35
C GLY A 822 33.99 -1.20 0.26
N CYS A 823 33.11 -2.20 0.17
CA CYS A 823 33.31 -3.54 0.74
C CYS A 823 32.97 -4.64 -0.29
N HIS A 824 33.33 -5.88 0.03
CA HIS A 824 33.14 -7.03 -0.86
C HIS A 824 31.74 -7.64 -0.71
N ALA A 825 31.17 -8.08 -1.84
CA ALA A 825 29.96 -8.86 -1.90
C ALA A 825 30.24 -10.36 -1.98
N LEU A 826 29.30 -11.13 -1.45
CA LEU A 826 29.25 -12.59 -1.47
C LEU A 826 27.90 -13.01 -2.02
N HIS A 827 27.87 -14.06 -2.85
CA HIS A 827 26.62 -14.52 -3.46
C HIS A 827 26.39 -16.01 -3.18
N LEU A 828 25.43 -16.29 -2.30
CA LEU A 828 24.99 -17.63 -1.95
C LEU A 828 23.72 -17.99 -2.72
N PRO A 829 23.76 -18.82 -3.77
CA PRO A 829 22.54 -19.34 -4.39
C PRO A 829 21.83 -20.32 -3.46
N MET A 830 20.51 -20.17 -3.33
CA MET A 830 19.65 -21.14 -2.62
C MET A 830 18.76 -21.94 -3.58
N GLY A 831 18.42 -21.39 -4.75
CA GLY A 831 17.63 -22.09 -5.75
C GLY A 831 18.43 -23.17 -6.50
N GLN A 832 17.74 -24.04 -7.22
CA GLN A 832 18.30 -25.09 -8.08
C GLN A 832 18.07 -24.79 -9.55
N SER A 833 18.83 -25.47 -10.42
CA SER A 833 18.73 -25.26 -11.87
C SER A 833 17.33 -25.52 -12.45
N SER A 834 16.54 -26.36 -11.78
CA SER A 834 15.18 -26.72 -12.15
C SER A 834 14.07 -25.88 -11.50
N ASP A 835 14.42 -24.82 -10.77
CA ASP A 835 13.45 -24.02 -10.00
C ASP A 835 12.56 -23.10 -10.84
N GLN A 836 12.85 -22.96 -12.14
CA GLN A 836 11.99 -22.28 -13.11
C GLN A 836 11.65 -20.83 -12.72
N ALA A 837 12.63 -20.09 -12.19
CA ALA A 837 12.51 -18.65 -11.98
C ALA A 837 11.97 -17.96 -13.26
N HIS A 838 11.04 -17.03 -13.08
CA HIS A 838 10.27 -16.32 -14.11
C HIS A 838 9.30 -17.17 -14.95
N LEU A 839 9.37 -18.50 -14.87
CA LEU A 839 8.52 -19.42 -15.63
C LEU A 839 7.34 -19.94 -14.78
N PRO A 840 6.34 -20.61 -15.38
CA PRO A 840 5.28 -21.29 -14.64
C PRO A 840 5.83 -22.42 -13.75
N ASP A 841 5.08 -22.77 -12.69
CA ASP A 841 5.49 -23.81 -11.72
C ASP A 841 6.86 -23.52 -11.08
N GLU A 842 7.18 -22.23 -10.89
CA GLU A 842 8.32 -21.80 -10.08
C GLU A 842 8.27 -22.47 -8.70
N ARG A 843 9.42 -22.96 -8.26
CA ARG A 843 9.55 -23.72 -7.03
C ARG A 843 10.88 -23.47 -6.32
N ILE A 844 10.96 -23.91 -5.07
CA ILE A 844 12.23 -24.06 -4.36
C ILE A 844 12.23 -25.37 -3.58
N SER A 845 13.37 -26.06 -3.53
CA SER A 845 13.53 -27.25 -2.70
C SER A 845 13.43 -26.91 -1.21
N LEU A 846 12.60 -27.65 -0.48
CA LEU A 846 12.47 -27.47 0.98
C LEU A 846 13.80 -27.82 1.69
N VAL A 847 14.56 -28.76 1.15
CA VAL A 847 15.90 -29.10 1.66
C VAL A 847 16.85 -27.92 1.45
N ASN A 848 16.84 -27.32 0.27
CA ASN A 848 17.68 -26.17 -0.05
C ASN A 848 17.35 -24.96 0.83
N LEU A 849 16.07 -24.69 1.04
CA LEU A 849 15.64 -23.58 1.89
C LEU A 849 16.08 -23.78 3.35
N ASN A 850 15.86 -24.97 3.93
CA ASN A 850 16.26 -25.29 5.30
C ASN A 850 17.79 -25.33 5.47
N LYS A 851 18.52 -25.95 4.53
CA LYS A 851 19.99 -25.97 4.57
C LYS A 851 20.58 -24.59 4.28
N GLY A 852 19.94 -23.79 3.43
CA GLY A 852 20.28 -22.39 3.18
C GLY A 852 20.24 -21.58 4.47
N LYS A 853 19.14 -21.68 5.24
CA LYS A 853 19.06 -21.11 6.60
C LYS A 853 20.24 -21.56 7.48
N ALA A 854 20.53 -22.87 7.52
CA ALA A 854 21.62 -23.41 8.35
C ALA A 854 23.02 -22.95 7.90
N VAL A 855 23.27 -22.83 6.59
CA VAL A 855 24.50 -22.23 6.04
C VAL A 855 24.65 -20.79 6.50
N ILE A 856 23.57 -20.01 6.46
CA ILE A 856 23.58 -18.62 6.93
C ILE A 856 23.88 -18.56 8.43
N GLU A 857 23.26 -19.40 9.26
CA GLU A 857 23.56 -19.46 10.70
C GLU A 857 25.06 -19.72 10.95
N ARG A 858 25.64 -20.72 10.25
CA ARG A 858 27.07 -21.04 10.34
C ARG A 858 27.96 -19.91 9.85
N PHE A 859 27.59 -19.26 8.74
CA PHE A 859 28.34 -18.13 8.19
C PHE A 859 28.36 -16.96 9.17
N LEU A 860 27.21 -16.59 9.75
CA LEU A 860 27.13 -15.48 10.72
C LEU A 860 27.92 -15.78 12.01
N LEU A 861 27.97 -17.04 12.45
CA LEU A 861 28.82 -17.44 13.58
C LEU A 861 30.32 -17.32 13.25
N LYS A 862 30.74 -17.77 12.06
CA LYS A 862 32.14 -17.64 11.60
C LYS A 862 32.54 -16.19 11.36
N ALA A 863 31.61 -15.38 10.84
CA ALA A 863 31.80 -13.96 10.64
C ALA A 863 32.11 -13.20 11.94
N ALA A 864 31.60 -13.66 13.08
CA ALA A 864 31.88 -13.08 14.38
C ALA A 864 33.29 -13.40 14.92
N ASP A 865 33.95 -14.44 14.41
CA ASP A 865 35.25 -14.87 14.92
C ASP A 865 36.38 -13.90 14.54
N LYS A 866 37.10 -13.43 15.57
CA LYS A 866 38.16 -12.38 15.51
C LYS A 866 39.30 -12.61 14.51
N ASN A 867 39.51 -13.84 14.04
CA ASN A 867 40.58 -14.14 13.08
C ASN A 867 40.22 -13.75 11.63
N MET A 868 39.02 -13.21 11.41
CA MET A 868 38.56 -12.75 10.10
C MET A 868 38.93 -11.28 9.80
N THR A 869 39.06 -10.44 10.82
CA THR A 869 39.23 -8.97 10.67
C THR A 869 40.67 -8.48 10.90
N SER A 870 41.67 -9.37 10.86
CA SER A 870 43.09 -9.06 11.10
C SER A 870 43.94 -9.13 9.85
#